data_AF-A0A927LXS7-F1
#
_entry.id   AF-A0A927LXS7-F1
#
_cell.length_a   1.000
_cell.length_b   1.000
_cell.length_c   1.000
_cell.angle_alpha   90.00
_cell.angle_beta   90.00
_cell.angle_gamma   90.00
#
_symmetry.space_group_name_H-M   'P 1'
#
loop_
_entity.id
_entity.type
_entity.pdbx_description
1 polymer ?
#
loop_
_entity_poly.entity_id
_entity_poly.type
_entity_poly.pdbx_seq_one_letter_code
_entity_poly.pdbx_strand_id
1 'polypeptide(L)'
;MKIKTKLFLGFGALMVLMFTLAGIGINRLTTIDESMKEIYSNRYKKVQLTAELHNGTTELAKSLANLLLIADPAKSTQSLEAIRSQSLIVSKALSQMDTEFKGGMEQSLAADISNSGKTFLKYKDDVLQLYRAGKQAEANELRTAVGVGYQDDFVSSIGSMTDYQEEAMKQALTAAEEENSRVYMYTMLLAILSLLIGIAIMFWIVLSVTRGLGMLSGIISNFGLEKEQGRWMGSYRIAITTTDEFADIAHIFNEIAEDLEESTANERKLSQLNADQAWLESHISFISTELQSVRRFEEMGQTFIGELCRIIGAHSGAIYIAEKEAGPKQDALRTLELKGMYARADGTEPVQQVIPGQGLIGQCALDGKPIDLTEVPADYLKIRSAFGEVAALSVAIRSAVSYDEVVAVFEVASLQPFSLLELQLLDRLSEIVAITVQRIRGQLRVEELLRISQSLTDELQSQSEELLTQQEELQASNEKLEEQTKALQASEELLQRQQEELERSNADLLRKTKQLEEQILESEEMNRQIEHANDALEKQAIELAYASKYKSEFLANMSHELRTPLNSLLILSQLLKENKEGNLNRKQVEYAETIYTSGSDLLKLIDDVLDLAKVESGKMELHTETVVIKDVTDALYKAFAPMARKKKLSFDIQIDEGTPQDIVTDSLRLQQVLKNLLSNAFKFTFKGGVSIHIHSLTGDSPMIGFTIADTGIGIPADKQRMIFEAFRQADGTTSRHYGGTGLGLSISRQIAGLLGGCIELESVEGEGSRFTLYVPQNHESLLSEGYTQAAAARDVEPFLAEPVPPMALLRPMESCAMPSEETQQFPDDRGSIEEGDRVLLIVEDDIHFAKICMDTARERGFKTIVALQGDTGLELAKAYKPDAILLDIQLPVIDGWSILVHLKNDAATRHIPVHIVSVVDEIQQGLSMGAIAYLQKPSSKESLEQAFTQIEAFLDNGLRRLLLVGKDEDHRSTITELIGHDDVQIVSASGGAEAWEELKKQSFDCMVIDMGPTDLAEFELLDRIKSEEGLRRLPIVIYTQHRWDSKERLRLKKYAESIIIKDVKSPERLLDETAMFLHRVEARLPEAKRRILQKLHSKEAVFAGKKVLLVDDDIRNVFALSNLLEGYDMQVSFAETGKQALERLSESPDIDLVLMDIMMPEMDGYEAMGAIRSQPQFEQLPIIALTAKAMKDDREKCVQAGASDYITKPVHTEQLLSLIRVWLCK
;
A
#
# COMPACT_ATOMS: atom_id res chain seq x y z
N MET A 1 35.90 18.19 -11.61
CA MET A 1 34.77 19.12 -11.35
C MET A 1 34.60 19.33 -9.86
N LYS A 2 34.44 20.57 -9.37
CA LYS A 2 34.27 20.87 -7.95
C LYS A 2 32.95 20.31 -7.37
N ILE A 3 32.94 19.90 -6.11
CA ILE A 3 31.79 19.32 -5.39
C ILE A 3 30.61 20.29 -5.43
N LYS A 4 30.87 21.58 -5.14
CA LYS A 4 29.86 22.65 -5.25
C LYS A 4 29.22 22.71 -6.64
N THR A 5 30.00 22.50 -7.70
CA THR A 5 29.49 22.48 -9.09
C THR A 5 28.67 21.23 -9.39
N LYS A 6 29.09 20.05 -8.90
CA LYS A 6 28.34 18.78 -9.03
C LYS A 6 26.98 18.89 -8.32
N LEU A 7 26.95 19.39 -7.08
CA LEU A 7 25.73 19.63 -6.31
C LEU A 7 24.82 20.67 -6.97
N PHE A 8 25.36 21.82 -7.40
CA PHE A 8 24.57 22.89 -8.01
C PHE A 8 23.93 22.46 -9.34
N LEU A 9 24.65 21.72 -10.19
CA LEU A 9 24.07 21.15 -11.41
C LEU A 9 22.98 20.11 -11.10
N GLY A 10 23.19 19.28 -10.08
CA GLY A 10 22.21 18.27 -9.66
C GLY A 10 20.90 18.87 -9.15
N PHE A 11 20.98 19.73 -8.12
CA PHE A 11 19.80 20.42 -7.58
C PHE A 11 19.17 21.38 -8.60
N GLY A 12 19.97 22.06 -9.44
CA GLY A 12 19.48 22.92 -10.50
C GLY A 12 18.67 22.16 -11.56
N ALA A 13 19.16 21.01 -12.02
CA ALA A 13 18.43 20.15 -12.95
C ALA A 13 17.11 19.63 -12.34
N LEU A 14 17.13 19.20 -11.08
CA LEU A 14 15.95 18.70 -10.36
C LEU A 14 14.91 19.82 -10.14
N MET A 15 15.34 21.06 -9.87
CA MET A 15 14.45 22.23 -9.78
C MET A 15 13.81 22.59 -11.12
N VAL A 16 14.58 22.68 -12.22
CA VAL A 16 14.04 22.96 -13.57
C VAL A 16 12.98 21.93 -13.94
N LEU A 17 13.28 20.65 -13.69
CA LEU A 17 12.41 19.52 -13.90
C LEU A 17 11.08 19.65 -13.10
N MET A 18 11.15 20.00 -11.81
CA MET A 18 9.96 20.28 -10.99
C MET A 18 9.13 21.45 -11.55
N PHE A 19 9.76 22.56 -11.94
CA PHE A 19 9.05 23.72 -12.51
C PHE A 19 8.37 23.41 -13.85
N THR A 20 8.97 22.57 -14.71
CA THR A 20 8.32 22.16 -15.97
C THR A 20 7.04 21.36 -15.74
N LEU A 21 7.02 20.43 -14.77
CA LEU A 21 5.81 19.69 -14.41
C LEU A 21 4.73 20.61 -13.82
N ALA A 22 5.11 21.53 -12.93
CA ALA A 22 4.17 22.50 -12.34
C ALA A 22 3.51 23.39 -13.39
N GLY A 23 4.28 23.91 -14.36
CA GLY A 23 3.75 24.72 -15.46
C GLY A 23 2.74 23.98 -16.34
N ILE A 24 3.01 22.71 -16.66
CA ILE A 24 2.10 21.85 -17.43
C ILE A 24 0.82 21.57 -16.64
N GLY A 25 0.92 21.33 -15.32
CA GLY A 25 -0.22 21.14 -14.43
C GLY A 25 -1.15 22.35 -14.35
N ILE A 26 -0.59 23.57 -14.27
CA ILE A 26 -1.36 24.82 -14.27
C ILE A 26 -2.11 25.02 -15.60
N ASN A 27 -1.41 24.82 -16.74
CA ASN A 27 -2.03 24.96 -18.06
C ASN A 27 -3.22 24.00 -18.22
N ARG A 28 -3.05 22.73 -17.83
CA ARG A 28 -4.11 21.71 -17.84
C ARG A 28 -5.36 22.11 -17.06
N LEU A 29 -5.20 22.78 -15.91
CA LEU A 29 -6.33 23.19 -15.07
C LEU A 29 -7.26 24.18 -15.81
N THR A 30 -6.69 25.06 -16.63
CA THR A 30 -7.45 26.09 -17.37
C THR A 30 -8.30 25.49 -18.50
N THR A 31 -7.75 24.54 -19.28
CA THR A 31 -8.48 23.87 -20.38
C THR A 31 -9.70 23.09 -19.87
N ILE A 32 -9.60 22.47 -18.69
CA ILE A 32 -10.71 21.71 -18.08
C ILE A 32 -11.85 22.66 -17.66
N ASP A 33 -11.53 23.83 -17.11
CA ASP A 33 -12.52 24.84 -16.70
C ASP A 33 -13.28 25.42 -17.91
N GLU A 34 -12.60 25.67 -19.04
CA GLU A 34 -13.26 26.11 -20.29
C GLU A 34 -14.21 25.03 -20.85
N SER A 35 -13.76 23.77 -20.93
CA SER A 35 -14.59 22.65 -21.42
C SER A 35 -15.80 22.38 -20.52
N MET A 36 -15.64 22.44 -19.19
CA MET A 36 -16.74 22.32 -18.23
C MET A 36 -17.79 23.43 -18.38
N LYS A 37 -17.35 24.66 -18.70
CA LYS A 37 -18.27 25.80 -18.94
C LYS A 37 -19.13 25.59 -20.18
N GLU A 38 -18.57 25.10 -21.29
CA GLU A 38 -19.36 24.81 -22.50
C GLU A 38 -20.39 23.69 -22.26
N ILE A 39 -20.01 22.59 -21.60
CA ILE A 39 -20.91 21.49 -21.30
C ILE A 39 -22.06 21.94 -20.37
N TYR A 40 -21.74 22.56 -19.23
CA TYR A 40 -22.74 22.89 -18.22
C TYR A 40 -23.56 24.16 -18.54
N SER A 41 -22.91 25.24 -19.01
CA SER A 41 -23.58 26.54 -19.12
C SER A 41 -24.34 26.75 -20.43
N ASN A 42 -23.97 26.05 -21.50
CA ASN A 42 -24.56 26.18 -22.84
C ASN A 42 -25.42 24.96 -23.22
N ARG A 43 -24.95 23.72 -22.98
CA ARG A 43 -25.62 22.50 -23.48
C ARG A 43 -26.59 21.88 -22.48
N TYR A 44 -26.15 21.62 -21.24
CA TYR A 44 -27.00 21.00 -20.22
C TYR A 44 -28.29 21.80 -19.95
N LYS A 45 -28.23 23.14 -19.91
CA LYS A 45 -29.41 24.00 -19.74
C LYS A 45 -30.43 23.90 -20.88
N LYS A 46 -29.97 23.71 -22.13
CA LYS A 46 -30.87 23.51 -23.27
C LYS A 46 -31.64 22.19 -23.15
N VAL A 47 -30.97 21.10 -22.80
CA VAL A 47 -31.61 19.80 -22.49
C VAL A 47 -32.61 19.94 -21.34
N GLN A 48 -32.25 20.69 -20.27
CA GLN A 48 -33.17 20.94 -19.16
C GLN A 48 -34.43 21.70 -19.60
N LEU A 49 -34.30 22.70 -20.49
CA LEU A 49 -35.45 23.49 -20.96
C LEU A 49 -36.38 22.69 -21.90
N THR A 50 -35.84 21.80 -22.75
CA THR A 50 -36.68 20.91 -23.57
C THR A 50 -37.39 19.86 -22.71
N ALA A 51 -36.72 19.35 -21.67
CA ALA A 51 -37.33 18.44 -20.70
C ALA A 51 -38.44 19.12 -19.85
N GLU A 52 -38.25 20.37 -19.42
CA GLU A 52 -39.30 21.16 -18.74
C GLU A 52 -40.52 21.35 -19.67
N LEU A 53 -40.28 21.64 -20.95
CA LEU A 53 -41.35 21.77 -21.95
C LEU A 53 -42.08 20.43 -22.20
N HIS A 54 -41.35 19.31 -22.36
CA HIS A 54 -41.93 17.98 -22.55
C HIS A 54 -42.83 17.57 -21.37
N ASN A 55 -42.33 17.73 -20.15
CA ASN A 55 -43.08 17.43 -18.93
C ASN A 55 -44.28 18.38 -18.75
N GLY A 56 -44.10 19.67 -19.02
CA GLY A 56 -45.17 20.67 -19.02
C GLY A 56 -46.29 20.32 -19.98
N THR A 57 -45.97 19.92 -21.22
CA THR A 57 -46.98 19.53 -22.22
C THR A 57 -47.71 18.24 -21.86
N THR A 58 -47.00 17.27 -21.29
CA THR A 58 -47.56 15.98 -20.87
C THR A 58 -48.54 16.13 -19.70
N GLU A 59 -48.21 16.92 -18.67
CA GLU A 59 -49.12 17.18 -17.55
C GLU A 59 -50.31 18.08 -17.96
N LEU A 60 -50.11 19.02 -18.89
CA LEU A 60 -51.19 19.81 -19.48
C LEU A 60 -52.19 18.90 -20.23
N ALA A 61 -51.68 17.94 -21.01
CA ALA A 61 -52.50 16.95 -21.70
C ALA A 61 -53.28 16.02 -20.76
N LYS A 62 -52.62 15.46 -19.72
CA LYS A 62 -53.28 14.66 -18.67
C LYS A 62 -54.39 15.46 -17.98
N SER A 63 -54.13 16.72 -17.65
CA SER A 63 -55.09 17.60 -16.98
C SER A 63 -56.32 17.89 -17.86
N LEU A 64 -56.14 18.10 -19.17
CA LEU A 64 -57.24 18.21 -20.15
C LEU A 64 -58.06 16.91 -20.24
N ALA A 65 -57.41 15.75 -20.29
CA ALA A 65 -58.10 14.46 -20.34
C ALA A 65 -58.94 14.22 -19.06
N ASN A 66 -58.37 14.51 -17.89
CA ASN A 66 -59.06 14.40 -16.60
C ASN A 66 -60.27 15.35 -16.51
N LEU A 67 -60.14 16.60 -16.96
CA LEU A 67 -61.26 17.55 -17.02
C LEU A 67 -62.46 16.99 -17.81
N LEU A 68 -62.19 16.33 -18.94
CA LEU A 68 -63.22 15.75 -19.82
C LEU A 68 -63.85 14.46 -19.30
N LEU A 69 -63.19 13.74 -18.38
CA LEU A 69 -63.69 12.52 -17.75
C LEU A 69 -64.52 12.78 -16.48
N ILE A 70 -64.38 13.97 -15.86
CA ILE A 70 -65.08 14.33 -14.62
C ILE A 70 -66.46 14.91 -14.92
N ALA A 71 -67.51 14.32 -14.35
CA ALA A 71 -68.90 14.78 -14.43
C ALA A 71 -69.35 15.64 -13.22
N ASP A 72 -68.48 15.81 -12.21
CA ASP A 72 -68.74 16.55 -10.98
C ASP A 72 -68.20 18.00 -11.09
N PRO A 73 -69.06 19.04 -11.06
CA PRO A 73 -68.64 20.43 -11.17
C PRO A 73 -67.63 20.86 -10.10
N ALA A 74 -67.69 20.32 -8.88
CA ALA A 74 -66.78 20.72 -7.80
C ALA A 74 -65.33 20.35 -8.11
N LYS A 75 -65.11 19.13 -8.62
CA LYS A 75 -63.78 18.59 -8.99
C LYS A 75 -63.21 19.20 -10.28
N SER A 76 -64.05 19.79 -11.13
CA SER A 76 -63.59 20.50 -12.33
C SER A 76 -62.64 21.66 -12.01
N THR A 77 -62.87 22.37 -10.89
CA THR A 77 -62.14 23.58 -10.49
C THR A 77 -60.64 23.36 -10.37
N GLN A 78 -60.24 22.29 -9.67
CA GLN A 78 -58.82 21.93 -9.47
C GLN A 78 -58.14 21.56 -10.80
N SER A 79 -58.87 20.87 -11.70
CA SER A 79 -58.36 20.52 -13.03
C SER A 79 -58.17 21.76 -13.91
N LEU A 80 -59.10 22.72 -13.84
CA LEU A 80 -58.99 24.01 -14.56
C LEU A 80 -57.82 24.87 -14.07
N GLU A 81 -57.50 24.81 -12.78
CA GLU A 81 -56.34 25.51 -12.21
C GLU A 81 -55.01 24.86 -12.63
N ALA A 82 -54.92 23.53 -12.61
CA ALA A 82 -53.76 22.78 -13.12
C ALA A 82 -53.51 23.00 -14.62
N ILE A 83 -54.57 23.03 -15.44
CA ILE A 83 -54.47 23.39 -16.87
C ILE A 83 -53.92 24.82 -17.03
N ARG A 84 -54.30 25.74 -16.15
CA ARG A 84 -53.86 27.14 -16.21
C ARG A 84 -52.40 27.32 -15.81
N SER A 85 -51.93 26.67 -14.73
CA SER A 85 -50.52 26.74 -14.32
C SER A 85 -49.61 26.09 -15.36
N GLN A 86 -49.97 24.89 -15.84
CA GLN A 86 -49.11 24.17 -16.79
C GLN A 86 -49.11 24.82 -18.18
N SER A 87 -50.23 25.41 -18.63
CA SER A 87 -50.24 26.24 -19.85
C SER A 87 -49.36 27.49 -19.74
N LEU A 88 -49.14 28.04 -18.53
CA LEU A 88 -48.21 29.15 -18.33
C LEU A 88 -46.76 28.68 -18.44
N ILE A 89 -46.39 27.57 -17.78
CA ILE A 89 -45.06 26.96 -17.86
C ILE A 89 -44.68 26.63 -19.30
N VAL A 90 -45.55 25.92 -20.03
CA VAL A 90 -45.35 25.59 -21.46
C VAL A 90 -45.13 26.85 -22.31
N SER A 91 -45.95 27.90 -22.10
CA SER A 91 -45.80 29.16 -22.86
C SER A 91 -44.53 29.94 -22.53
N LYS A 92 -44.03 29.85 -21.29
CA LYS A 92 -42.77 30.46 -20.85
C LYS A 92 -41.56 29.70 -21.41
N ALA A 93 -41.57 28.37 -21.35
CA ALA A 93 -40.48 27.56 -21.87
C ALA A 93 -40.32 27.76 -23.40
N LEU A 94 -41.43 27.79 -24.15
CA LEU A 94 -41.42 28.14 -25.58
C LEU A 94 -40.75 29.50 -25.86
N SER A 95 -41.08 30.54 -25.10
CA SER A 95 -40.50 31.88 -25.32
C SER A 95 -39.03 31.99 -24.91
N GLN A 96 -38.56 31.15 -23.97
CA GLN A 96 -37.14 31.02 -23.66
C GLN A 96 -36.39 30.27 -24.76
N MET A 97 -36.95 29.19 -25.31
CA MET A 97 -36.34 28.43 -26.41
C MET A 97 -36.09 29.31 -27.64
N ASP A 98 -37.07 30.14 -28.04
CA ASP A 98 -36.92 31.12 -29.13
C ASP A 98 -35.77 32.15 -28.90
N THR A 99 -35.22 32.27 -27.69
CA THR A 99 -34.11 33.19 -27.35
C THR A 99 -32.77 32.53 -27.03
N GLU A 100 -32.75 31.26 -26.62
CA GLU A 100 -31.52 30.53 -26.23
C GLU A 100 -30.97 29.62 -27.36
N PHE A 101 -31.83 29.19 -28.29
CA PHE A 101 -31.49 28.24 -29.35
C PHE A 101 -31.14 28.98 -30.65
N LYS A 102 -29.84 29.04 -30.97
CA LYS A 102 -29.28 29.90 -32.04
C LYS A 102 -28.41 29.17 -33.06
N GLY A 103 -28.16 27.87 -32.88
CA GLY A 103 -27.53 27.03 -33.90
C GLY A 103 -28.45 26.81 -35.10
N GLY A 104 -27.87 26.60 -36.29
CA GLY A 104 -28.66 26.54 -37.54
C GLY A 104 -29.71 25.40 -37.57
N MET A 105 -29.39 24.23 -37.02
CA MET A 105 -30.37 23.13 -36.88
C MET A 105 -31.30 23.33 -35.68
N GLU A 106 -30.78 23.92 -34.59
CA GLU A 106 -31.58 24.30 -33.41
C GLU A 106 -32.74 25.22 -33.80
N GLN A 107 -32.49 26.21 -34.65
CA GLN A 107 -33.50 27.18 -35.08
C GLN A 107 -34.64 26.54 -35.90
N SER A 108 -34.36 25.49 -36.67
CA SER A 108 -35.41 24.75 -37.38
C SER A 108 -36.30 24.00 -36.38
N LEU A 109 -35.67 23.19 -35.52
CA LEU A 109 -36.39 22.39 -34.52
C LEU A 109 -37.17 23.27 -33.53
N ALA A 110 -36.61 24.41 -33.12
CA ALA A 110 -37.29 25.39 -32.29
C ALA A 110 -38.51 26.00 -33.00
N ALA A 111 -38.39 26.34 -34.31
CA ALA A 111 -39.52 26.85 -35.09
C ALA A 111 -40.64 25.79 -35.24
N ASP A 112 -40.29 24.52 -35.46
CA ASP A 112 -41.24 23.42 -35.58
C ASP A 112 -41.98 23.19 -34.24
N ILE A 113 -41.25 23.09 -33.13
CA ILE A 113 -41.79 23.08 -31.74
C ILE A 113 -42.71 24.28 -31.48
N SER A 114 -42.28 25.47 -31.90
CA SER A 114 -43.04 26.71 -31.73
C SER A 114 -44.33 26.72 -32.57
N ASN A 115 -44.40 25.98 -33.69
CA ASN A 115 -45.59 25.86 -34.55
C ASN A 115 -46.56 24.77 -34.07
N SER A 116 -46.06 23.57 -33.76
CA SER A 116 -46.87 22.50 -33.15
C SER A 116 -47.43 22.94 -31.80
N GLY A 117 -46.63 23.64 -30.98
CA GLY A 117 -47.03 24.13 -29.67
C GLY A 117 -48.14 25.18 -29.71
N LYS A 118 -48.11 26.10 -30.68
CA LYS A 118 -49.22 27.04 -30.93
C LYS A 118 -50.51 26.29 -31.32
N THR A 119 -50.39 25.21 -32.08
CA THR A 119 -51.53 24.39 -32.52
C THR A 119 -52.15 23.61 -31.36
N PHE A 120 -51.33 22.95 -30.54
CA PHE A 120 -51.78 22.25 -29.33
C PHE A 120 -52.40 23.19 -28.29
N LEU A 121 -51.76 24.34 -28.02
CA LEU A 121 -52.28 25.33 -27.08
C LEU A 121 -53.62 25.92 -27.54
N LYS A 122 -53.82 26.13 -28.85
CA LYS A 122 -55.11 26.53 -29.41
C LYS A 122 -56.17 25.44 -29.17
N TYR A 123 -55.88 24.19 -29.49
CA TYR A 123 -56.78 23.06 -29.23
C TYR A 123 -57.18 22.96 -27.74
N LYS A 124 -56.23 23.19 -26.81
CA LYS A 124 -56.50 23.30 -25.36
C LYS A 124 -57.53 24.39 -25.05
N ASP A 125 -57.44 25.57 -25.68
CA ASP A 125 -58.43 26.65 -25.48
C ASP A 125 -59.79 26.33 -26.12
N ASP A 126 -59.82 25.71 -27.31
CA ASP A 126 -61.06 25.25 -27.96
C ASP A 126 -61.81 24.22 -27.09
N VAL A 127 -61.09 23.25 -26.48
CA VAL A 127 -61.65 22.29 -25.51
C VAL A 127 -62.19 22.98 -24.26
N LEU A 128 -61.44 23.93 -23.68
CA LEU A 128 -61.89 24.70 -22.52
C LEU A 128 -63.14 25.53 -22.82
N GLN A 129 -63.29 26.05 -24.05
CA GLN A 129 -64.47 26.78 -24.47
C GLN A 129 -65.70 25.85 -24.58
N LEU A 130 -65.56 24.67 -25.21
CA LEU A 130 -66.65 23.69 -25.30
C LEU A 130 -67.07 23.16 -23.93
N TYR A 131 -66.11 22.88 -23.04
CA TYR A 131 -66.39 22.46 -21.66
C TYR A 131 -67.17 23.53 -20.88
N ARG A 132 -66.75 24.80 -20.95
CA ARG A 132 -67.47 25.94 -20.33
C ARG A 132 -68.86 26.18 -20.92
N ALA A 133 -69.12 25.75 -22.15
CA ALA A 133 -70.43 25.78 -22.78
C ALA A 133 -71.32 24.57 -22.41
N GLY A 134 -70.86 23.67 -21.52
CA GLY A 134 -71.57 22.44 -21.15
C GLY A 134 -71.53 21.33 -22.21
N LYS A 135 -70.78 21.53 -23.31
CA LYS A 135 -70.70 20.63 -24.46
C LYS A 135 -69.61 19.57 -24.28
N GLN A 136 -69.61 18.87 -23.14
CA GLN A 136 -68.56 17.92 -22.75
C GLN A 136 -68.42 16.74 -23.73
N ALA A 137 -69.51 16.30 -24.36
CA ALA A 137 -69.47 15.28 -25.41
C ALA A 137 -68.70 15.75 -26.66
N GLU A 138 -69.05 16.92 -27.20
CA GLU A 138 -68.37 17.54 -28.35
C GLU A 138 -66.89 17.84 -28.04
N ALA A 139 -66.58 18.22 -26.79
CA ALA A 139 -65.20 18.47 -26.36
C ALA A 139 -64.36 17.17 -26.30
N ASN A 140 -64.94 16.04 -25.90
CA ASN A 140 -64.25 14.75 -25.92
C ASN A 140 -64.16 14.16 -27.35
N GLU A 141 -65.15 14.42 -28.20
CA GLU A 141 -65.08 14.09 -29.64
C GLU A 141 -63.97 14.89 -30.34
N LEU A 142 -63.84 16.20 -30.05
CA LEU A 142 -62.74 17.03 -30.55
C LEU A 142 -61.36 16.49 -30.11
N ARG A 143 -61.26 16.01 -28.87
CA ARG A 143 -60.04 15.33 -28.38
C ARG A 143 -59.71 14.08 -29.17
N THR A 144 -60.68 13.18 -29.40
CA THR A 144 -60.43 11.92 -30.12
C THR A 144 -60.31 12.08 -31.64
N ALA A 145 -60.88 13.14 -32.22
CA ALA A 145 -60.81 13.40 -33.67
C ALA A 145 -59.52 14.09 -34.12
N VAL A 146 -58.99 15.05 -33.33
CA VAL A 146 -57.78 15.82 -33.69
C VAL A 146 -56.86 16.13 -32.50
N GLY A 147 -57.40 16.24 -31.28
CA GLY A 147 -56.66 16.71 -30.11
C GLY A 147 -55.45 15.87 -29.70
N VAL A 148 -55.56 14.54 -29.82
CA VAL A 148 -54.42 13.62 -29.57
C VAL A 148 -53.32 13.80 -30.62
N GLY A 149 -53.68 13.95 -31.90
CA GLY A 149 -52.69 14.20 -32.97
C GLY A 149 -51.86 15.46 -32.74
N TYR A 150 -52.52 16.59 -32.40
CA TYR A 150 -51.82 17.84 -32.07
C TYR A 150 -50.94 17.74 -30.81
N GLN A 151 -51.26 16.84 -29.88
CA GLN A 151 -50.40 16.55 -28.73
C GLN A 151 -49.16 15.79 -29.18
N ASP A 152 -49.35 14.69 -29.92
CA ASP A 152 -48.27 13.80 -30.35
C ASP A 152 -47.30 14.50 -31.30
N ASP A 153 -47.80 15.33 -32.23
CA ASP A 153 -46.98 16.19 -33.10
C ASP A 153 -46.07 17.14 -32.29
N PHE A 154 -46.60 17.73 -31.22
CA PHE A 154 -45.85 18.67 -30.38
C PHE A 154 -44.84 17.94 -29.49
N VAL A 155 -45.24 16.84 -28.86
CA VAL A 155 -44.36 16.00 -28.04
C VAL A 155 -43.22 15.40 -28.88
N SER A 156 -43.50 14.98 -30.12
CA SER A 156 -42.50 14.49 -31.07
C SER A 156 -41.54 15.59 -31.55
N SER A 157 -42.06 16.80 -31.80
CA SER A 157 -41.23 17.97 -32.12
C SER A 157 -40.26 18.30 -30.97
N ILE A 158 -40.75 18.28 -29.72
CA ILE A 158 -39.92 18.51 -28.53
C ILE A 158 -38.86 17.40 -28.38
N GLY A 159 -39.26 16.14 -28.54
CA GLY A 159 -38.34 14.99 -28.50
C GLY A 159 -37.20 15.14 -29.50
N SER A 160 -37.51 15.53 -30.74
CA SER A 160 -36.50 15.74 -31.79
C SER A 160 -35.44 16.80 -31.44
N MET A 161 -35.79 17.82 -30.65
CA MET A 161 -34.80 18.77 -30.11
C MET A 161 -34.05 18.21 -28.91
N THR A 162 -34.72 17.50 -27.98
CA THR A 162 -34.05 16.85 -26.85
C THR A 162 -32.98 15.88 -27.35
N ASP A 163 -33.31 15.00 -28.30
CA ASP A 163 -32.39 14.04 -28.90
C ASP A 163 -31.18 14.74 -29.53
N TYR A 164 -31.41 15.83 -30.27
CA TYR A 164 -30.34 16.66 -30.85
C TYR A 164 -29.44 17.29 -29.77
N GLN A 165 -30.01 17.83 -28.69
CA GLN A 165 -29.24 18.48 -27.62
C GLN A 165 -28.50 17.46 -26.73
N GLU A 166 -29.09 16.30 -26.45
CA GLU A 166 -28.42 15.23 -25.71
C GLU A 166 -27.24 14.66 -26.49
N GLU A 167 -27.40 14.37 -27.78
CA GLU A 167 -26.30 13.90 -28.62
C GLU A 167 -25.24 15.00 -28.82
N ALA A 168 -25.63 16.27 -28.99
CA ALA A 168 -24.68 17.39 -29.06
C ALA A 168 -23.98 17.67 -27.71
N MET A 169 -24.57 17.31 -26.56
CA MET A 169 -23.94 17.38 -25.24
C MET A 169 -22.97 16.21 -25.02
N LYS A 170 -23.37 15.00 -25.44
CA LYS A 170 -22.57 13.77 -25.39
C LYS A 170 -21.33 13.84 -26.28
N GLN A 171 -21.42 14.48 -27.46
CA GLN A 171 -20.27 14.77 -28.32
C GLN A 171 -19.30 15.78 -27.67
N ALA A 172 -19.80 16.78 -26.94
CA ALA A 172 -18.94 17.70 -26.19
C ALA A 172 -18.26 17.02 -24.99
N LEU A 173 -18.98 16.14 -24.28
CA LEU A 173 -18.44 15.36 -23.17
C LEU A 173 -17.33 14.39 -23.63
N THR A 174 -17.58 13.61 -24.69
CA THR A 174 -16.60 12.67 -25.24
C THR A 174 -15.35 13.38 -25.77
N ALA A 175 -15.49 14.51 -26.46
CA ALA A 175 -14.34 15.31 -26.90
C ALA A 175 -13.47 15.79 -25.72
N ALA A 176 -14.11 16.28 -24.65
CA ALA A 176 -13.42 16.70 -23.44
C ALA A 176 -12.76 15.53 -22.69
N GLU A 177 -13.40 14.35 -22.65
CA GLU A 177 -12.82 13.15 -22.06
C GLU A 177 -11.62 12.63 -22.87
N GLU A 178 -11.68 12.58 -24.22
CA GLU A 178 -10.53 12.20 -25.05
C GLU A 178 -9.35 13.19 -24.95
N GLU A 179 -9.61 14.49 -24.88
CA GLU A 179 -8.55 15.50 -24.70
C GLU A 179 -7.89 15.35 -23.32
N ASN A 180 -8.70 15.25 -22.27
CA ASN A 180 -8.22 15.05 -20.90
C ASN A 180 -7.41 13.75 -20.75
N SER A 181 -7.88 12.65 -21.35
CA SER A 181 -7.20 11.35 -21.38
C SER A 181 -5.81 11.46 -22.02
N ARG A 182 -5.73 12.01 -23.26
CA ARG A 182 -4.45 12.25 -23.95
C ARG A 182 -3.48 13.11 -23.12
N VAL A 183 -3.98 14.15 -22.43
CA VAL A 183 -3.16 15.00 -21.55
C VAL A 183 -2.71 14.26 -20.29
N TYR A 184 -3.55 13.39 -19.70
CA TYR A 184 -3.13 12.49 -18.61
C TYR A 184 -1.97 11.59 -19.04
N MET A 185 -2.03 11.00 -20.24
CA MET A 185 -0.97 10.13 -20.75
C MET A 185 0.39 10.85 -20.80
N TYR A 186 0.44 12.04 -21.43
CA TYR A 186 1.67 12.79 -21.58
C TYR A 186 2.21 13.31 -20.23
N THR A 187 1.34 13.73 -19.31
CA THR A 187 1.77 14.17 -17.96
C THR A 187 2.32 13.03 -17.11
N MET A 188 1.72 11.83 -17.19
CA MET A 188 2.24 10.64 -16.50
C MET A 188 3.58 10.17 -17.06
N LEU A 189 3.74 10.12 -18.39
CA LEU A 189 5.00 9.75 -19.03
C LEU A 189 6.13 10.73 -18.66
N LEU A 190 5.86 12.04 -18.73
CA LEU A 190 6.80 13.07 -18.28
C LEU A 190 7.16 12.94 -16.80
N ALA A 191 6.19 12.68 -15.92
CA ALA A 191 6.44 12.48 -14.50
C ALA A 191 7.37 11.28 -14.22
N ILE A 192 7.14 10.13 -14.86
CA ILE A 192 7.98 8.92 -14.72
C ILE A 192 9.40 9.19 -15.24
N LEU A 193 9.54 9.75 -16.44
CA LEU A 193 10.83 10.14 -16.99
C LEU A 193 11.58 11.11 -16.06
N SER A 194 10.87 12.05 -15.46
CA SER A 194 11.43 13.01 -14.50
C SER A 194 11.96 12.36 -13.23
N LEU A 195 11.26 11.35 -12.70
CA LEU A 195 11.64 10.63 -11.49
C LEU A 195 12.93 9.83 -11.71
N LEU A 196 12.99 9.10 -12.83
CA LEU A 196 14.18 8.33 -13.23
C LEU A 196 15.42 9.22 -13.41
N ILE A 197 15.26 10.39 -14.05
CA ILE A 197 16.33 11.39 -14.18
C ILE A 197 16.77 11.91 -12.80
N GLY A 198 15.83 12.21 -11.90
CA GLY A 198 16.13 12.65 -10.53
C GLY A 198 16.92 11.62 -9.72
N ILE A 199 16.53 10.34 -9.78
CA ILE A 199 17.22 9.22 -9.11
C ILE A 199 18.64 9.05 -9.67
N ALA A 200 18.81 9.06 -11.00
CA ALA A 200 20.11 8.92 -11.64
C ALA A 200 21.08 10.07 -11.24
N ILE A 201 20.58 11.30 -11.18
CA ILE A 201 21.33 12.48 -10.71
C ILE A 201 21.74 12.32 -9.24
N MET A 202 20.83 11.90 -8.37
CA MET A 202 21.11 11.71 -6.94
C MET A 202 22.19 10.64 -6.71
N PHE A 203 22.06 9.49 -7.38
CA PHE A 203 23.02 8.38 -7.30
C PHE A 203 24.42 8.79 -7.77
N TRP A 204 24.52 9.54 -8.86
CA TRP A 204 25.78 10.07 -9.39
C TRP A 204 26.48 11.02 -8.40
N ILE A 205 25.73 11.89 -7.72
CA ILE A 205 26.25 12.79 -6.68
C ILE A 205 26.81 11.99 -5.50
N VAL A 206 26.03 11.05 -4.94
CA VAL A 206 26.42 10.26 -3.76
C VAL A 206 27.71 9.46 -4.04
N LEU A 207 27.77 8.78 -5.19
CA LEU A 207 28.98 8.05 -5.62
C LEU A 207 30.18 8.97 -5.86
N SER A 208 29.97 10.20 -6.33
CA SER A 208 31.08 11.13 -6.53
C SER A 208 31.60 11.75 -5.23
N VAL A 209 30.78 11.93 -4.19
CA VAL A 209 31.20 12.55 -2.93
C VAL A 209 31.86 11.53 -2.01
N THR A 210 31.30 10.33 -1.89
CA THR A 210 31.81 9.24 -1.04
C THR A 210 33.23 8.82 -1.42
N ARG A 211 33.54 8.69 -2.72
CA ARG A 211 34.89 8.37 -3.21
C ARG A 211 35.96 9.41 -2.80
N GLY A 212 35.61 10.70 -2.80
CA GLY A 212 36.52 11.77 -2.41
C GLY A 212 36.83 11.78 -0.91
N LEU A 213 35.81 11.59 -0.08
CA LEU A 213 35.96 11.51 1.38
C LEU A 213 36.83 10.30 1.82
N GLY A 214 36.75 9.18 1.09
CA GLY A 214 37.60 8.01 1.34
C GLY A 214 39.10 8.30 1.20
N MET A 215 39.50 9.13 0.23
CA MET A 215 40.88 9.56 0.06
C MET A 215 41.36 10.38 1.26
N LEU A 216 40.54 11.32 1.76
CA LEU A 216 40.90 12.18 2.88
C LEU A 216 41.13 11.39 4.18
N SER A 217 40.33 10.35 4.41
CA SER A 217 40.45 9.47 5.59
C SER A 217 41.81 8.75 5.66
N GLY A 218 42.30 8.26 4.51
CA GLY A 218 43.60 7.58 4.42
C GLY A 218 44.82 8.47 4.64
N ILE A 219 44.68 9.78 4.43
CA ILE A 219 45.74 10.76 4.75
C ILE A 219 45.84 10.91 6.27
N ILE A 220 44.70 11.06 6.95
CA ILE A 220 44.62 11.31 8.40
C ILE A 220 45.10 10.09 9.20
N SER A 221 44.75 8.86 8.78
CA SER A 221 45.19 7.64 9.48
C SER A 221 46.70 7.47 9.51
N ASN A 222 47.37 7.85 8.41
CA ASN A 222 48.80 7.58 8.23
C ASN A 222 49.67 8.66 8.90
N PHE A 223 49.15 9.88 9.07
CA PHE A 223 49.83 10.97 9.76
C PHE A 223 49.96 10.78 11.29
N GLY A 224 49.23 9.81 11.86
CA GLY A 224 49.09 9.64 13.32
C GLY A 224 50.07 8.67 14.00
N LEU A 225 50.78 7.81 13.25
CA LEU A 225 51.30 6.54 13.81
C LEU A 225 52.80 6.45 14.13
N GLU A 226 53.65 7.43 13.74
CA GLU A 226 55.12 7.34 13.95
C GLU A 226 55.70 8.36 14.96
N LYS A 227 54.88 8.87 15.89
CA LYS A 227 55.31 9.97 16.80
C LYS A 227 56.26 9.56 17.93
N GLU A 228 56.58 8.27 18.10
CA GLU A 228 57.33 7.76 19.26
C GLU A 228 58.87 7.72 19.13
N GLN A 229 59.45 7.84 17.92
CA GLN A 229 60.93 7.69 17.75
C GLN A 229 61.67 8.88 17.12
N GLY A 230 61.01 10.01 16.88
CA GLY A 230 61.67 11.28 16.54
C GLY A 230 62.49 11.28 15.23
N ARG A 231 62.31 10.29 14.36
CA ARG A 231 63.00 10.15 13.07
C ARG A 231 62.01 10.10 11.92
N TRP A 232 61.77 11.26 11.31
CA TRP A 232 61.06 11.34 10.03
C TRP A 232 61.91 10.67 8.93
N MET A 233 61.52 9.47 8.48
CA MET A 233 62.10 8.79 7.32
C MET A 233 61.03 8.04 6.52
N GLY A 234 60.11 8.78 5.90
CA GLY A 234 59.07 8.22 5.02
C GLY A 234 58.58 9.25 4.00
N SER A 235 59.07 9.18 2.76
CA SER A 235 58.71 10.07 1.65
C SER A 235 57.37 9.66 1.00
N TYR A 236 56.28 9.81 1.75
CA TYR A 236 54.93 9.37 1.34
C TYR A 236 54.25 10.36 0.39
N ARG A 237 54.64 10.34 -0.89
CA ARG A 237 53.91 11.07 -1.96
C ARG A 237 52.57 10.40 -2.27
N ILE A 238 51.49 11.19 -2.30
CA ILE A 238 50.13 10.73 -2.61
C ILE A 238 49.96 10.61 -4.13
N ALA A 239 49.49 9.45 -4.60
CA ALA A 239 49.14 9.25 -6.01
C ALA A 239 47.85 10.01 -6.38
N ILE A 240 47.99 11.07 -7.17
CA ILE A 240 46.87 11.92 -7.62
C ILE A 240 46.07 11.17 -8.69
N THR A 241 44.84 10.75 -8.34
CA THR A 241 43.95 9.96 -9.20
C THR A 241 42.64 10.67 -9.60
N THR A 242 42.41 11.90 -9.11
CA THR A 242 41.22 12.71 -9.45
C THR A 242 41.61 14.08 -10.04
N THR A 243 40.60 14.86 -10.43
CA THR A 243 40.72 16.22 -11.03
C THR A 243 39.65 17.16 -10.46
N ASP A 244 39.54 17.14 -9.14
CA ASP A 244 38.64 17.97 -8.33
C ASP A 244 39.32 18.43 -7.04
N GLU A 245 38.58 18.99 -6.07
CA GLU A 245 39.20 19.65 -4.90
C GLU A 245 40.04 18.71 -4.03
N PHE A 246 39.88 17.38 -4.15
CA PHE A 246 40.76 16.40 -3.52
C PHE A 246 42.12 16.26 -4.23
N ALA A 247 42.18 16.54 -5.54
CA ALA A 247 43.43 16.66 -6.28
C ALA A 247 44.16 17.96 -5.91
N ASP A 248 43.43 19.08 -5.75
CA ASP A 248 44.01 20.34 -5.22
C ASP A 248 44.68 20.07 -3.86
N ILE A 249 44.01 19.35 -2.94
CA ILE A 249 44.55 18.94 -1.63
C ILE A 249 45.74 17.98 -1.76
N ALA A 250 45.69 16.98 -2.64
CA ALA A 250 46.79 16.04 -2.85
C ALA A 250 48.03 16.69 -3.51
N HIS A 251 47.83 17.70 -4.37
CA HIS A 251 48.91 18.55 -4.87
C HIS A 251 49.55 19.35 -3.74
N ILE A 252 48.77 20.09 -2.96
CA ILE A 252 49.27 20.89 -1.82
C ILE A 252 49.98 20.00 -0.79
N PHE A 253 49.50 18.78 -0.53
CA PHE A 253 50.17 17.84 0.36
C PHE A 253 51.53 17.38 -0.19
N ASN A 254 51.61 17.06 -1.49
CA ASN A 254 52.87 16.68 -2.13
C ASN A 254 53.85 17.86 -2.23
N GLU A 255 53.35 19.08 -2.43
CA GLU A 255 54.10 20.34 -2.45
C GLU A 255 54.70 20.65 -1.07
N ILE A 256 53.91 20.54 0.01
CA ILE A 256 54.39 20.65 1.40
C ILE A 256 55.43 19.55 1.73
N ALA A 257 55.27 18.34 1.19
CA ALA A 257 56.27 17.28 1.36
C ALA A 257 57.58 17.58 0.61
N GLU A 258 57.51 18.17 -0.57
CA GLU A 258 58.66 18.57 -1.39
C GLU A 258 59.41 19.77 -0.75
N ASP A 259 58.68 20.76 -0.23
CA ASP A 259 59.22 21.85 0.60
C ASP A 259 59.94 21.33 1.86
N LEU A 260 59.41 20.31 2.54
CA LEU A 260 60.08 19.69 3.70
C LEU A 260 61.36 18.92 3.29
N GLU A 261 61.34 18.22 2.16
CA GLU A 261 62.51 17.52 1.61
C GLU A 261 63.61 18.52 1.22
N GLU A 262 63.28 19.66 0.61
CA GLU A 262 64.25 20.71 0.27
C GLU A 262 64.74 21.50 1.50
N SER A 263 63.85 21.85 2.43
CA SER A 263 64.22 22.54 3.68
C SER A 263 65.22 21.72 4.51
N THR A 264 64.95 20.43 4.72
CA THR A 264 65.83 19.56 5.52
C THR A 264 67.16 19.22 4.82
N ALA A 265 67.23 19.32 3.49
CA ALA A 265 68.49 19.26 2.76
C ALA A 265 69.32 20.55 2.93
N ASN A 266 68.68 21.72 2.86
CA ASN A 266 69.32 23.02 3.03
C ASN A 266 69.82 23.23 4.48
N GLU A 267 69.05 22.84 5.50
CA GLU A 267 69.46 22.91 6.91
C GLU A 267 70.79 22.22 7.19
N ARG A 268 71.04 21.04 6.61
CA ARG A 268 72.30 20.29 6.83
C ARG A 268 73.52 21.03 6.29
N LYS A 269 73.36 21.69 5.14
CA LYS A 269 74.42 22.47 4.50
C LYS A 269 74.66 23.80 5.23
N LEU A 270 73.59 24.43 5.71
CA LEU A 270 73.67 25.64 6.54
C LEU A 270 74.30 25.33 7.91
N SER A 271 73.94 24.21 8.54
CA SER A 271 74.45 23.78 9.85
C SER A 271 75.95 23.56 9.85
N GLN A 272 76.54 23.00 8.78
CA GLN A 272 77.99 22.82 8.69
C GLN A 272 78.72 24.16 8.55
N LEU A 273 78.23 25.06 7.70
CA LEU A 273 78.80 26.42 7.57
C LEU A 273 78.66 27.23 8.87
N ASN A 274 77.52 27.12 9.55
CA ASN A 274 77.29 27.76 10.85
C ASN A 274 78.20 27.19 11.94
N ALA A 275 78.58 25.91 11.89
CA ALA A 275 79.53 25.32 12.84
C ALA A 275 80.96 25.88 12.65
N ASP A 276 81.42 25.97 11.41
CA ASP A 276 82.73 26.56 11.07
C ASP A 276 82.78 28.07 11.43
N GLN A 277 81.71 28.81 11.13
CA GLN A 277 81.59 30.23 11.50
C GLN A 277 81.50 30.42 13.03
N ALA A 278 80.72 29.62 13.74
CA ALA A 278 80.63 29.70 15.20
C ALA A 278 81.96 29.33 15.89
N TRP A 279 82.76 28.42 15.31
CA TRP A 279 84.11 28.15 15.79
C TRP A 279 85.01 29.38 15.67
N LEU A 280 84.98 30.08 14.52
CA LEU A 280 85.73 31.33 14.32
C LEU A 280 85.26 32.42 15.28
N GLU A 281 83.96 32.72 15.32
CA GLU A 281 83.40 33.79 16.16
C GLU A 281 83.63 33.55 17.66
N SER A 282 83.56 32.29 18.12
CA SER A 282 83.83 31.93 19.52
C SER A 282 85.27 32.23 19.93
N HIS A 283 86.26 31.79 19.15
CA HIS A 283 87.68 32.02 19.48
C HIS A 283 88.10 33.48 19.27
N ILE A 284 87.52 34.16 18.27
CA ILE A 284 87.64 35.61 18.07
C ILE A 284 87.12 36.37 19.31
N SER A 285 85.91 36.03 19.78
CA SER A 285 85.27 36.66 20.94
C SER A 285 86.05 36.40 22.23
N PHE A 286 86.54 35.17 22.43
CA PHE A 286 87.36 34.80 23.59
C PHE A 286 88.66 35.61 23.65
N ILE A 287 89.48 35.60 22.60
CA ILE A 287 90.75 36.36 22.57
C ILE A 287 90.46 37.87 22.65
N SER A 288 89.43 38.36 21.96
CA SER A 288 89.03 39.76 22.07
C SER A 288 88.66 40.16 23.50
N THR A 289 88.02 39.28 24.27
CA THR A 289 87.57 39.55 25.65
C THR A 289 88.76 39.59 26.61
N GLU A 290 89.68 38.62 26.55
CA GLU A 290 90.91 38.64 27.35
C GLU A 290 91.71 39.93 27.08
N LEU A 291 91.84 40.31 25.82
CA LEU A 291 92.53 41.53 25.39
C LEU A 291 91.77 42.84 25.70
N GLN A 292 90.52 42.82 26.14
CA GLN A 292 89.82 44.04 26.61
C GLN A 292 90.32 44.50 27.98
N SER A 293 90.68 43.56 28.87
CA SER A 293 91.13 43.87 30.23
C SER A 293 92.47 44.62 30.28
N VAL A 294 93.33 44.36 29.29
CA VAL A 294 94.75 44.70 29.28
C VAL A 294 95.01 46.18 28.98
N ARG A 295 96.01 46.75 29.69
CA ARG A 295 96.37 48.18 29.61
C ARG A 295 97.83 48.47 29.24
N ARG A 296 98.66 47.45 29.00
CA ARG A 296 100.08 47.59 28.63
C ARG A 296 100.45 46.68 27.46
N PHE A 297 101.44 47.09 26.66
CA PHE A 297 101.81 46.36 25.44
C PHE A 297 102.47 45.01 25.72
N GLU A 298 103.26 44.91 26.78
CA GLU A 298 103.95 43.69 27.23
C GLU A 298 102.95 42.64 27.75
N GLU A 299 101.98 43.07 28.55
CA GLU A 299 100.87 42.24 29.05
C GLU A 299 99.98 41.78 27.88
N MET A 300 99.73 42.67 26.92
CA MET A 300 98.88 42.41 25.75
C MET A 300 99.53 41.40 24.81
N GLY A 301 100.82 41.58 24.50
CA GLY A 301 101.58 40.68 23.66
C GLY A 301 101.69 39.29 24.26
N GLN A 302 102.02 39.20 25.56
CA GLN A 302 102.20 37.92 26.24
C GLN A 302 100.89 37.12 26.37
N THR A 303 99.77 37.77 26.68
CA THR A 303 98.44 37.10 26.73
C THR A 303 97.99 36.69 25.33
N PHE A 304 98.09 37.57 24.33
CA PHE A 304 97.68 37.28 22.95
C PHE A 304 98.38 36.04 22.39
N ILE A 305 99.72 36.03 22.38
CA ILE A 305 100.48 34.93 21.79
C ILE A 305 100.32 33.63 22.59
N GLY A 306 100.10 33.75 23.91
CA GLY A 306 99.92 32.64 24.82
C GLY A 306 98.58 31.91 24.69
N GLU A 307 97.48 32.60 24.40
CA GLU A 307 96.19 31.96 24.08
C GLU A 307 96.12 31.54 22.61
N LEU A 308 96.65 32.35 21.68
CA LEU A 308 96.68 32.03 20.26
C LEU A 308 97.35 30.67 20.01
N CYS A 309 98.55 30.46 20.54
CA CYS A 309 99.28 29.21 20.32
C CYS A 309 98.53 27.99 20.85
N ARG A 310 97.77 28.14 21.95
CA ARG A 310 96.93 27.06 22.50
C ARG A 310 95.73 26.73 21.62
N ILE A 311 95.10 27.73 21.00
CA ILE A 311 93.88 27.56 20.19
C ILE A 311 94.18 26.91 18.83
N ILE A 312 95.23 27.35 18.13
CA ILE A 312 95.63 26.79 16.82
C ILE A 312 96.66 25.65 16.91
N GLY A 313 96.91 25.11 18.11
CA GLY A 313 97.91 24.05 18.32
C GLY A 313 99.34 24.42 17.91
N ALA A 314 99.69 25.71 17.88
CA ALA A 314 101.05 26.15 17.60
C ALA A 314 101.97 25.89 18.80
N HIS A 315 103.19 25.47 18.50
CA HIS A 315 104.15 24.95 19.47
C HIS A 315 105.22 25.96 19.88
N SER A 316 105.30 27.10 19.19
CA SER A 316 106.10 28.29 19.55
C SER A 316 105.55 29.52 18.84
N GLY A 317 105.83 30.72 19.35
CA GLY A 317 105.42 31.97 18.70
C GLY A 317 105.92 33.23 19.39
N ALA A 318 105.88 34.36 18.69
CA ALA A 318 106.31 35.67 19.18
C ALA A 318 105.43 36.80 18.61
N ILE A 319 105.28 37.90 19.35
CA ILE A 319 104.63 39.12 18.89
C ILE A 319 105.49 40.36 19.18
N TYR A 320 105.57 41.21 18.17
CA TYR A 320 106.31 42.46 18.15
C TYR A 320 105.36 43.63 17.92
N ILE A 321 105.60 44.77 18.58
CA ILE A 321 104.75 45.97 18.50
C ILE A 321 105.62 47.16 18.08
N ALA A 322 105.09 48.00 17.19
CA ALA A 322 105.82 49.14 16.65
C ALA A 322 105.85 50.30 17.64
N GLU A 323 107.05 50.71 18.06
CA GLU A 323 107.25 51.93 18.82
C GLU A 323 107.11 53.18 17.94
N LYS A 324 106.93 54.33 18.60
CA LYS A 324 106.83 55.63 17.94
C LYS A 324 107.86 56.58 18.53
N GLU A 325 108.90 56.91 17.75
CA GLU A 325 109.82 57.99 18.10
C GLU A 325 109.06 59.31 18.29
N ALA A 326 109.36 60.00 19.38
CA ALA A 326 108.83 61.34 19.67
C ALA A 326 109.63 62.43 18.93
N GLY A 327 109.69 62.34 17.60
CA GLY A 327 110.49 63.23 16.75
C GLY A 327 109.70 63.81 15.57
N PRO A 328 109.90 65.09 15.19
CA PRO A 328 109.17 65.75 14.09
C PRO A 328 109.80 65.47 12.71
N LYS A 329 110.21 64.22 12.44
CA LYS A 329 110.66 63.76 11.13
C LYS A 329 109.89 62.51 10.74
N GLN A 330 109.17 62.60 9.63
CA GLN A 330 108.60 61.44 8.95
C GLN A 330 109.74 60.66 8.23
N ASP A 331 109.42 59.45 7.76
CA ASP A 331 110.29 58.53 7.00
C ASP A 331 111.36 57.75 7.81
N ALA A 332 111.25 57.67 9.13
CA ALA A 332 111.95 56.65 9.92
C ALA A 332 111.17 55.32 9.88
N LEU A 333 111.82 54.23 9.43
CA LEU A 333 111.26 52.87 9.49
C LEU A 333 111.13 52.44 10.96
N ARG A 334 109.90 52.21 11.42
CA ARG A 334 109.60 51.98 12.84
C ARG A 334 110.17 50.67 13.33
N THR A 335 110.96 50.71 14.41
CA THR A 335 111.44 49.53 15.10
C THR A 335 110.30 48.76 15.76
N LEU A 336 110.29 47.45 15.52
CA LEU A 336 109.36 46.49 16.12
C LEU A 336 110.01 45.87 17.36
N GLU A 337 109.50 46.18 18.53
CA GLU A 337 109.97 45.60 19.80
C GLU A 337 109.24 44.31 20.14
N LEU A 338 109.95 43.29 20.61
CA LEU A 338 109.35 42.07 21.15
C LEU A 338 108.53 42.38 22.41
N LYS A 339 107.22 42.08 22.39
CA LYS A 339 106.30 42.31 23.54
C LYS A 339 105.62 41.05 24.06
N GLY A 340 105.79 39.90 23.43
CA GLY A 340 105.33 38.61 23.97
C GLY A 340 105.94 37.41 23.25
N MET A 341 106.08 36.28 23.95
CA MET A 341 106.63 35.03 23.40
C MET A 341 106.03 33.77 24.06
N TYR A 342 105.83 32.72 23.27
CA TYR A 342 105.35 31.41 23.71
C TYR A 342 106.39 30.30 23.41
N ALA A 343 106.62 29.41 24.38
CA ALA A 343 107.50 28.23 24.28
C ALA A 343 108.90 28.53 23.69
N ARG A 344 109.78 29.12 24.51
CA ARG A 344 111.18 29.44 24.16
C ARG A 344 112.07 28.19 24.11
N ALA A 345 112.91 28.07 23.09
CA ALA A 345 114.04 27.14 23.07
C ALA A 345 115.33 27.80 23.60
N ASP A 346 116.08 27.11 24.45
CA ASP A 346 117.34 27.63 24.99
C ASP A 346 118.50 27.41 24.00
N GLY A 347 118.93 28.49 23.35
CA GLY A 347 120.07 28.52 22.43
C GLY A 347 119.94 29.53 21.28
N THR A 348 118.72 30.01 21.00
CA THR A 348 118.44 31.08 20.04
C THR A 348 117.84 32.27 20.79
N GLU A 349 118.55 33.40 20.83
CA GLU A 349 117.99 34.63 21.39
C GLU A 349 117.04 35.26 20.35
N PRO A 350 115.76 35.51 20.69
CA PRO A 350 114.87 36.26 19.80
C PRO A 350 115.35 37.70 19.70
N VAL A 351 115.41 38.22 18.47
CA VAL A 351 115.88 39.58 18.18
C VAL A 351 114.96 40.59 18.86
N GLN A 352 115.43 41.28 19.91
CA GLN A 352 114.58 42.14 20.75
C GLN A 352 113.95 43.31 19.98
N GLN A 353 114.66 43.83 18.97
CA GLN A 353 114.22 44.94 18.11
C GLN A 353 114.45 44.57 16.64
N VAL A 354 113.37 44.44 15.87
CA VAL A 354 113.41 44.11 14.43
C VAL A 354 113.21 45.39 13.61
N ILE A 355 114.04 45.58 12.58
CA ILE A 355 113.90 46.67 11.62
C ILE A 355 113.04 46.20 10.42
N PRO A 356 112.07 46.98 9.92
CA PRO A 356 111.35 46.65 8.70
C PRO A 356 112.30 46.41 7.51
N GLY A 357 112.03 45.36 6.73
CA GLY A 357 112.92 44.82 5.71
C GLY A 357 114.01 43.86 6.21
N GLN A 358 114.14 43.61 7.52
CA GLN A 358 115.13 42.70 8.09
C GLN A 358 114.52 41.38 8.58
N GLY A 359 114.87 40.27 7.93
CA GLY A 359 114.29 38.94 8.21
C GLY A 359 112.81 38.85 7.84
N LEU A 360 112.16 37.71 8.09
CA LEU A 360 110.77 37.51 7.63
C LEU A 360 109.76 38.35 8.44
N ILE A 361 109.96 38.52 9.75
CA ILE A 361 109.17 39.44 10.58
C ILE A 361 109.30 40.89 10.05
N GLY A 362 110.53 41.34 9.77
CA GLY A 362 110.77 42.69 9.23
C GLY A 362 110.23 42.86 7.81
N GLN A 363 110.30 41.84 6.96
CA GLN A 363 109.74 41.89 5.61
C GLN A 363 108.20 41.93 5.64
N CYS A 364 107.56 41.11 6.49
CA CYS A 364 106.13 41.18 6.77
C CYS A 364 105.71 42.57 7.27
N ALA A 365 106.54 43.20 8.11
CA ALA A 365 106.34 44.58 8.59
C ALA A 365 106.48 45.67 7.52
N LEU A 366 107.25 45.41 6.45
CA LEU A 366 107.47 46.34 5.35
C LEU A 366 106.42 46.21 4.26
N ASP A 367 106.03 44.97 3.93
CA ASP A 367 105.06 44.68 2.87
C ASP A 367 103.60 44.72 3.33
N GLY A 368 103.34 44.65 4.64
CA GLY A 368 102.00 44.62 5.23
C GLY A 368 101.19 43.36 4.85
N LYS A 369 101.86 42.23 4.60
CA LYS A 369 101.27 41.02 4.02
C LYS A 369 101.59 39.76 4.84
N PRO A 370 100.68 38.77 4.88
CA PRO A 370 100.94 37.48 5.48
C PRO A 370 102.09 36.76 4.79
N ILE A 371 102.88 35.99 5.55
CA ILE A 371 103.90 35.08 5.04
C ILE A 371 103.65 33.71 5.65
N ASP A 372 103.39 32.70 4.81
CA ASP A 372 103.15 31.32 5.22
C ASP A 372 104.20 30.39 4.59
N LEU A 373 104.82 29.54 5.41
CA LEU A 373 105.87 28.60 5.04
C LEU A 373 105.46 27.18 5.44
N THR A 374 105.27 26.30 4.45
CA THR A 374 104.78 24.92 4.66
C THR A 374 105.85 23.83 4.57
N GLU A 375 107.08 24.19 4.17
CA GLU A 375 108.25 23.30 4.15
C GLU A 375 109.45 24.02 4.75
N VAL A 376 109.50 24.07 6.09
CA VAL A 376 110.52 24.81 6.84
C VAL A 376 111.83 24.00 6.95
N PRO A 377 113.01 24.57 6.62
CA PRO A 377 114.29 23.87 6.73
C PRO A 377 114.62 23.46 8.17
N ALA A 378 115.23 22.28 8.35
CA ALA A 378 115.44 21.64 9.66
C ALA A 378 116.30 22.44 10.68
N ASP A 379 117.04 23.45 10.21
CA ASP A 379 117.86 24.35 11.04
C ASP A 379 117.25 25.77 11.19
N TYR A 380 116.08 26.06 10.62
CA TYR A 380 115.42 27.38 10.71
C TYR A 380 114.83 27.66 12.10
N LEU A 381 114.02 26.73 12.63
CA LEU A 381 113.39 26.86 13.95
C LEU A 381 113.20 25.48 14.59
N LYS A 382 113.58 25.35 15.86
CA LYS A 382 113.53 24.09 16.63
C LYS A 382 112.68 24.26 17.88
N ILE A 383 111.61 23.48 17.95
CA ILE A 383 110.72 23.35 19.11
C ILE A 383 111.38 22.38 20.10
N ARG A 384 111.50 22.79 21.36
CA ARG A 384 112.24 22.04 22.39
C ARG A 384 111.32 21.56 23.50
N SER A 385 111.54 20.33 23.93
CA SER A 385 110.96 19.72 25.13
C SER A 385 112.07 19.35 26.12
N ALA A 386 111.69 18.89 27.31
CA ALA A 386 112.64 18.32 28.28
C ALA A 386 113.33 17.02 27.79
N PHE A 387 112.83 16.40 26.71
CA PHE A 387 113.31 15.11 26.20
C PHE A 387 113.98 15.18 24.82
N GLY A 388 113.95 16.33 24.14
CA GLY A 388 114.54 16.50 22.80
C GLY A 388 114.05 17.74 22.04
N GLU A 389 114.66 17.96 20.88
CA GLU A 389 114.37 19.07 19.95
C GLU A 389 113.86 18.52 18.60
N VAL A 390 112.89 19.21 17.99
CA VAL A 390 112.27 18.86 16.70
C VAL A 390 112.14 20.12 15.86
N ALA A 391 112.43 20.06 14.56
CA ALA A 391 112.21 21.18 13.66
C ALA A 391 110.72 21.50 13.48
N ALA A 392 110.37 22.78 13.39
CA ALA A 392 109.03 23.18 12.96
C ALA A 392 108.79 22.76 11.51
N LEU A 393 107.53 22.42 11.17
CA LEU A 393 107.14 22.00 9.82
C LEU A 393 106.41 23.13 9.08
N SER A 394 105.59 23.89 9.81
CA SER A 394 104.82 25.04 9.30
C SER A 394 105.08 26.29 10.14
N VAL A 395 105.23 27.45 9.49
CA VAL A 395 105.38 28.77 10.13
C VAL A 395 104.47 29.77 9.43
N ALA A 396 103.72 30.55 10.20
CA ALA A 396 102.82 31.59 9.71
C ALA A 396 103.13 32.93 10.40
N ILE A 397 103.23 34.00 9.61
CA ILE A 397 103.53 35.36 10.07
C ILE A 397 102.41 36.29 9.62
N ARG A 398 101.97 37.20 10.51
CA ARG A 398 100.90 38.17 10.24
C ARG A 398 101.27 39.58 10.72
N SER A 399 101.00 40.56 9.87
CA SER A 399 101.10 41.99 10.18
C SER A 399 99.74 42.55 10.58
N ALA A 400 99.64 43.11 11.78
CA ALA A 400 98.47 43.85 12.24
C ALA A 400 98.57 45.31 11.75
N VAL A 401 97.65 45.71 10.86
CA VAL A 401 97.65 47.02 10.18
C VAL A 401 96.56 47.93 10.75
N SER A 402 96.86 49.22 10.92
CA SER A 402 95.89 50.25 11.31
C SER A 402 96.16 51.52 10.51
N TYR A 403 95.16 52.03 9.77
CA TYR A 403 95.27 53.23 8.93
C TYR A 403 96.48 53.17 7.95
N ASP A 404 96.62 52.06 7.23
CA ASP A 404 97.73 51.72 6.32
C ASP A 404 99.13 51.65 6.96
N GLU A 405 99.23 51.71 8.29
CA GLU A 405 100.48 51.53 9.05
C GLU A 405 100.51 50.18 9.78
N VAL A 406 101.59 49.40 9.65
CA VAL A 406 101.81 48.21 10.49
C VAL A 406 102.06 48.68 11.94
N VAL A 407 101.23 48.21 12.87
CA VAL A 407 101.34 48.53 14.31
C VAL A 407 101.87 47.38 15.16
N ALA A 408 101.78 46.14 14.66
CA ALA A 408 102.38 44.95 15.27
C ALA A 408 102.60 43.84 14.22
N VAL A 409 103.49 42.89 14.50
CA VAL A 409 103.69 41.67 13.69
C VAL A 409 103.85 40.49 14.63
N PHE A 410 103.23 39.35 14.31
CA PHE A 410 103.39 38.11 15.07
C PHE A 410 103.72 36.91 14.17
N GLU A 411 104.47 35.97 14.72
CA GLU A 411 104.92 34.72 14.09
C GLU A 411 104.50 33.54 14.98
N VAL A 412 103.97 32.48 14.38
CA VAL A 412 103.58 31.22 15.05
C VAL A 412 104.10 30.02 14.26
N ALA A 413 104.53 28.98 14.97
CA ALA A 413 105.17 27.79 14.40
C ALA A 413 104.53 26.50 14.92
N SER A 414 104.37 25.51 14.04
CA SER A 414 103.75 24.23 14.36
C SER A 414 104.51 23.03 13.77
N LEU A 415 104.30 21.87 14.38
CA LEU A 415 104.76 20.56 13.87
C LEU A 415 103.83 19.98 12.79
N GLN A 416 102.71 20.63 12.51
CA GLN A 416 101.72 20.27 11.48
C GLN A 416 101.41 21.48 10.58
N PRO A 417 100.95 21.27 9.33
CA PRO A 417 100.44 22.35 8.48
C PRO A 417 99.17 22.97 9.08
N PHE A 418 99.05 24.29 9.03
CA PHE A 418 97.84 24.98 9.48
C PHE A 418 96.65 24.75 8.54
N SER A 419 95.44 24.60 9.08
CA SER A 419 94.22 24.52 8.28
C SER A 419 93.76 25.88 7.75
N LEU A 420 92.90 25.87 6.71
CA LEU A 420 92.31 27.10 6.17
C LEU A 420 91.51 27.89 7.22
N LEU A 421 90.89 27.20 8.19
CA LEU A 421 90.14 27.81 9.28
C LEU A 421 91.07 28.50 10.29
N GLU A 422 92.21 27.88 10.60
CA GLU A 422 93.25 28.48 11.45
C GLU A 422 93.88 29.71 10.78
N LEU A 423 94.20 29.65 9.47
CA LEU A 423 94.76 30.80 8.75
C LEU A 423 93.77 31.98 8.69
N GLN A 424 92.47 31.71 8.50
CA GLN A 424 91.42 32.74 8.59
C GLN A 424 91.29 33.34 10.01
N LEU A 425 91.47 32.52 11.06
CA LEU A 425 91.54 33.01 12.43
C LEU A 425 92.76 33.91 12.65
N LEU A 426 93.93 33.55 12.11
CA LEU A 426 95.15 34.39 12.17
C LEU A 426 94.93 35.76 11.51
N ASP A 427 94.30 35.79 10.33
CA ASP A 427 93.99 37.02 9.61
C ASP A 427 93.06 37.92 10.43
N ARG A 428 91.94 37.37 10.94
CA ARG A 428 90.97 38.13 11.77
C ARG A 428 91.54 38.63 13.08
N LEU A 429 92.40 37.84 13.73
CA LEU A 429 93.05 38.27 14.97
C LEU A 429 94.06 39.40 14.72
N SER A 430 94.62 39.54 13.52
CA SER A 430 95.49 40.69 13.19
C SER A 430 94.75 42.03 13.22
N GLU A 431 93.48 42.06 12.81
CA GLU A 431 92.60 43.24 12.92
C GLU A 431 92.38 43.63 14.39
N ILE A 432 92.14 42.64 15.26
CA ILE A 432 91.86 42.82 16.69
C ILE A 432 93.12 43.22 17.47
N VAL A 433 94.29 42.67 17.10
CA VAL A 433 95.60 43.12 17.59
C VAL A 433 95.81 44.59 17.25
N ALA A 434 95.55 45.00 16.00
CA ALA A 434 95.71 46.40 15.58
C ALA A 434 94.80 47.35 16.36
N ILE A 435 93.51 47.00 16.49
CA ILE A 435 92.53 47.77 17.28
C ILE A 435 92.94 47.85 18.76
N THR A 436 93.42 46.74 19.34
CA THR A 436 93.83 46.69 20.76
C THR A 436 95.08 47.52 21.03
N VAL A 437 96.09 47.43 20.15
CA VAL A 437 97.29 48.28 20.23
C VAL A 437 96.91 49.76 20.14
N GLN A 438 96.00 50.12 19.24
CA GLN A 438 95.53 51.50 19.11
C GLN A 438 94.64 51.95 20.28
N ARG A 439 93.85 51.05 20.89
CA ARG A 439 93.08 51.30 22.12
C ARG A 439 94.01 51.63 23.30
N ILE A 440 95.03 50.80 23.53
CA ILE A 440 96.01 51.03 24.61
C ILE A 440 96.77 52.35 24.38
N ARG A 441 97.24 52.59 23.14
CA ARG A 441 97.88 53.85 22.74
C ARG A 441 96.96 55.06 22.92
N GLY A 442 95.68 54.93 22.60
CA GLY A 442 94.65 55.94 22.80
C GLY A 442 94.34 56.22 24.27
N GLN A 443 94.20 55.17 25.09
CA GLN A 443 93.92 55.29 26.52
C GLN A 443 95.05 56.02 27.27
N LEU A 444 96.31 55.68 26.99
CA LEU A 444 97.48 56.39 27.54
C LEU A 444 97.47 57.88 27.15
N ARG A 445 97.04 58.21 25.92
CA ARG A 445 96.92 59.60 25.47
C ARG A 445 95.71 60.32 26.05
N VAL A 446 94.60 59.63 26.30
CA VAL A 446 93.41 60.18 26.97
C VAL A 446 93.66 60.43 28.45
N GLU A 447 94.45 59.59 29.13
CA GLU A 447 94.85 59.81 30.52
C GLU A 447 95.73 61.08 30.67
N GLU A 448 96.64 61.31 29.71
CA GLU A 448 97.42 62.55 29.59
C GLU A 448 96.53 63.79 29.32
N LEU A 449 95.53 63.66 28.45
CA LEU A 449 94.61 64.76 28.07
C LEU A 449 93.53 65.04 29.14
N LEU A 450 93.04 64.03 29.87
CA LEU A 450 92.09 64.22 30.97
C LEU A 450 92.70 65.07 32.09
N ARG A 451 94.00 64.90 32.37
CA ARG A 451 94.75 65.73 33.31
C ARG A 451 94.89 67.21 32.86
N ILE A 452 94.59 67.51 31.60
CA ILE A 452 94.53 68.87 31.03
C ILE A 452 93.07 69.35 30.96
N SER A 453 92.13 68.45 30.69
CA SER A 453 90.70 68.75 30.65
C SER A 453 90.09 69.06 32.02
N GLN A 454 90.56 68.43 33.10
CA GLN A 454 89.98 68.61 34.44
C GLN A 454 90.07 70.07 34.93
N SER A 455 91.14 70.81 34.59
CA SER A 455 91.24 72.25 34.88
C SER A 455 90.36 73.15 34.00
N LEU A 456 89.69 72.58 32.99
CA LEU A 456 88.72 73.28 32.13
C LEU A 456 87.27 72.94 32.53
N THR A 457 87.05 71.80 33.19
CA THR A 457 85.72 71.34 33.63
C THR A 457 85.15 72.21 34.74
N ASP A 458 85.98 72.71 35.67
CA ASP A 458 85.55 73.62 36.75
C ASP A 458 84.89 74.91 36.21
N GLU A 459 85.32 75.38 35.02
CA GLU A 459 84.74 76.56 34.35
C GLU A 459 83.43 76.23 33.63
N LEU A 460 83.28 75.01 33.11
CA LEU A 460 82.05 74.50 32.48
C LEU A 460 80.96 74.11 33.49
N GLN A 461 81.32 73.74 34.72
CA GLN A 461 80.35 73.30 35.72
C GLN A 461 79.32 74.40 36.06
N SER A 462 79.73 75.68 36.01
CA SER A 462 78.83 76.83 36.19
C SER A 462 77.81 77.02 35.05
N GLN A 463 78.03 76.44 33.86
CA GLN A 463 77.05 76.41 32.77
C GLN A 463 76.16 75.16 32.81
N SER A 464 76.61 74.10 33.49
CA SER A 464 75.86 72.84 33.57
C SER A 464 74.64 72.91 34.49
N GLU A 465 74.64 73.75 35.53
CA GLU A 465 73.50 73.89 36.45
C GLU A 465 72.28 74.58 35.79
N GLU A 466 72.52 75.51 34.87
CA GLU A 466 71.47 76.16 34.07
C GLU A 466 70.88 75.23 33.00
N LEU A 467 71.70 74.34 32.43
CA LEU A 467 71.23 73.30 31.51
C LEU A 467 70.46 72.18 32.22
N LEU A 468 70.86 71.79 33.43
CA LEU A 468 70.18 70.74 34.20
C LEU A 468 68.73 71.12 34.53
N THR A 469 68.45 72.37 34.87
CA THR A 469 67.08 72.82 35.15
C THR A 469 66.19 72.81 33.90
N GLN A 470 66.73 73.19 32.73
CA GLN A 470 66.00 73.01 31.45
C GLN A 470 65.81 71.53 31.09
N GLN A 471 66.79 70.67 31.42
CA GLN A 471 66.71 69.24 31.16
C GLN A 471 65.67 68.56 32.05
N GLU A 472 65.53 68.95 33.32
CA GLU A 472 64.47 68.47 34.21
C GLU A 472 63.07 68.88 33.73
N GLU A 473 62.86 70.13 33.28
CA GLU A 473 61.57 70.53 32.67
C GLU A 473 61.26 69.77 31.38
N LEU A 474 62.25 69.58 30.50
CA LEU A 474 62.09 68.79 29.28
C LEU A 474 61.85 67.30 29.55
N GLN A 475 62.50 66.73 30.58
CA GLN A 475 62.34 65.34 30.95
C GLN A 475 60.97 65.09 31.61
N ALA A 476 60.52 65.95 32.52
CA ALA A 476 59.17 65.91 33.06
C ALA A 476 58.09 66.14 31.97
N SER A 477 58.36 67.00 30.98
CA SER A 477 57.48 67.17 29.83
C SER A 477 57.45 65.95 28.91
N ASN A 478 58.59 65.26 28.72
CA ASN A 478 58.68 64.06 27.90
C ASN A 478 58.08 62.82 28.59
N GLU A 479 58.31 62.64 29.90
CA GLU A 479 57.65 61.58 30.68
C GLU A 479 56.13 61.78 30.68
N LYS A 480 55.66 63.03 30.82
CA LYS A 480 54.23 63.35 30.70
C LYS A 480 53.68 63.18 29.29
N LEU A 481 54.49 63.42 28.25
CA LEU A 481 54.13 63.11 26.86
C LEU A 481 54.15 61.61 26.58
N GLU A 482 55.05 60.83 27.20
CA GLU A 482 55.04 59.37 27.11
C GLU A 482 53.86 58.76 27.87
N GLU A 483 53.54 59.25 29.08
CA GLU A 483 52.31 58.86 29.78
C GLU A 483 51.07 59.25 28.97
N GLN A 484 51.00 60.46 28.43
CA GLN A 484 49.88 60.86 27.57
C GLN A 484 49.85 60.07 26.26
N THR A 485 50.98 59.69 25.66
CA THR A 485 51.02 58.89 24.43
C THR A 485 50.69 57.42 24.71
N LYS A 486 51.16 56.84 25.80
CA LYS A 486 50.81 55.48 26.23
C LYS A 486 49.36 55.40 26.71
N ALA A 487 48.85 56.43 27.38
CA ALA A 487 47.44 56.54 27.76
C ALA A 487 46.54 56.81 26.55
N LEU A 488 46.97 57.61 25.57
CA LEU A 488 46.28 57.78 24.29
C LEU A 488 46.30 56.48 23.50
N GLN A 489 47.44 55.83 23.30
CA GLN A 489 47.53 54.53 22.60
C GLN A 489 46.75 53.43 23.32
N ALA A 490 46.78 53.36 24.66
CA ALA A 490 45.96 52.42 25.40
C ALA A 490 44.47 52.77 25.32
N SER A 491 44.11 54.06 25.33
CA SER A 491 42.73 54.52 25.14
C SER A 491 42.26 54.45 23.69
N GLU A 492 43.16 54.44 22.72
CA GLU A 492 42.89 54.38 21.28
C GLU A 492 42.82 52.91 20.84
N GLU A 493 43.70 52.04 21.34
CA GLU A 493 43.48 50.59 21.28
C GLU A 493 42.23 50.16 22.04
N LEU A 494 41.91 50.76 23.20
CA LEU A 494 40.70 50.40 23.95
C LEU A 494 39.45 51.02 23.32
N LEU A 495 39.49 52.24 22.78
CA LEU A 495 38.39 52.79 21.99
C LEU A 495 38.24 52.04 20.66
N GLN A 496 39.32 51.63 20.00
CA GLN A 496 39.25 50.85 18.76
C GLN A 496 38.78 49.43 19.05
N ARG A 497 39.22 48.77 20.13
CA ARG A 497 38.63 47.49 20.55
C ARG A 497 37.17 47.66 20.97
N GLN A 498 36.81 48.69 21.74
CA GLN A 498 35.41 48.98 22.07
C GLN A 498 34.59 49.38 20.85
N GLN A 499 35.17 50.01 19.83
CA GLN A 499 34.47 50.41 18.62
C GLN A 499 34.38 49.26 17.63
N GLU A 500 35.38 48.40 17.49
CA GLU A 500 35.26 47.14 16.76
C GLU A 500 34.32 46.15 17.47
N GLU A 501 34.30 46.13 18.80
CA GLU A 501 33.37 45.33 19.60
C GLU A 501 31.96 45.94 19.63
N LEU A 502 31.80 47.26 19.61
CA LEU A 502 30.52 47.94 19.42
C LEU A 502 30.06 47.93 17.96
N GLU A 503 30.94 47.88 16.96
CA GLU A 503 30.56 47.73 15.56
C GLU A 503 30.24 46.27 15.23
N ARG A 504 30.94 45.30 15.83
CA ARG A 504 30.52 43.88 15.79
C ARG A 504 29.25 43.66 16.60
N SER A 505 29.16 44.19 17.82
CA SER A 505 27.96 44.07 18.65
C SER A 505 26.78 44.81 18.04
N ASN A 506 26.94 46.03 17.51
CA ASN A 506 25.87 46.70 16.76
C ASN A 506 25.60 46.03 15.41
N ALA A 507 26.57 45.48 14.68
CA ALA A 507 26.28 44.76 13.44
C ALA A 507 25.57 43.43 13.70
N ASP A 508 25.94 42.71 14.76
CA ASP A 508 25.29 41.47 15.16
C ASP A 508 24.00 41.70 15.95
N LEU A 509 23.80 42.87 16.59
CA LEU A 509 22.52 43.32 17.13
C LEU A 509 21.63 43.91 16.04
N LEU A 510 22.15 44.56 14.99
CA LEU A 510 21.35 45.00 13.85
C LEU A 510 20.98 43.80 12.97
N ARG A 511 21.87 42.82 12.82
CA ARG A 511 21.55 41.51 12.25
C ARG A 511 20.57 40.75 13.11
N LYS A 512 20.77 40.60 14.42
CA LYS A 512 19.82 39.89 15.29
C LYS A 512 18.49 40.62 15.41
N THR A 513 18.47 41.95 15.51
CA THR A 513 17.21 42.72 15.57
C THR A 513 16.52 42.67 14.23
N LYS A 514 17.20 42.84 13.09
CA LYS A 514 16.58 42.68 11.77
C LYS A 514 16.14 41.24 11.50
N GLN A 515 16.91 40.24 11.91
CA GLN A 515 16.57 38.83 11.81
C GLN A 515 15.46 38.44 12.78
N LEU A 516 15.34 39.09 13.94
CA LEU A 516 14.23 38.94 14.88
C LEU A 516 13.00 39.73 14.44
N GLU A 517 13.13 40.89 13.80
CA GLU A 517 12.01 41.61 13.17
C GLU A 517 11.50 40.84 11.95
N GLU A 518 12.41 40.28 11.13
CA GLU A 518 12.08 39.36 10.05
C GLU A 518 11.46 38.06 10.59
N GLN A 519 12.02 37.45 11.65
CA GLN A 519 11.41 36.27 12.29
C GLN A 519 10.13 36.58 13.07
N ILE A 520 9.92 37.80 13.59
CA ILE A 520 8.68 38.18 14.27
C ILE A 520 7.62 38.51 13.24
N LEU A 521 7.93 39.19 12.13
CA LEU A 521 7.00 39.36 11.02
C LEU A 521 6.67 38.02 10.34
N GLU A 522 7.68 37.19 10.05
CA GLU A 522 7.50 35.84 9.52
C GLU A 522 6.72 34.96 10.50
N SER A 523 6.99 35.02 11.82
CA SER A 523 6.27 34.25 12.83
C SER A 523 4.88 34.82 13.15
N GLU A 524 4.63 36.12 13.12
CA GLU A 524 3.29 36.70 13.29
C GLU A 524 2.42 36.46 12.06
N GLU A 525 2.98 36.59 10.85
CA GLU A 525 2.29 36.26 9.61
C GLU A 525 2.07 34.75 9.49
N MET A 526 3.07 33.90 9.80
CA MET A 526 2.94 32.45 9.79
C MET A 526 2.04 31.94 10.93
N ASN A 527 2.07 32.52 12.14
CA ASN A 527 1.12 32.15 13.20
C ASN A 527 -0.29 32.61 12.84
N ARG A 528 -0.50 33.79 12.24
CA ARG A 528 -1.85 34.22 11.80
C ARG A 528 -2.34 33.38 10.61
N GLN A 529 -1.44 32.94 9.73
CA GLN A 529 -1.75 31.97 8.67
C GLN A 529 -2.05 30.59 9.25
N ILE A 530 -1.30 30.10 10.25
CA ILE A 530 -1.55 28.83 10.95
C ILE A 530 -2.84 28.89 11.77
N GLU A 531 -3.13 30.00 12.44
CA GLU A 531 -4.37 30.19 13.20
C GLU A 531 -5.57 30.21 12.25
N HIS A 532 -5.54 31.00 11.17
CA HIS A 532 -6.59 30.96 10.14
C HIS A 532 -6.67 29.60 9.42
N ALA A 533 -5.55 28.90 9.20
CA ALA A 533 -5.55 27.58 8.58
C ALA A 533 -6.10 26.51 9.53
N ASN A 534 -5.74 26.52 10.81
CA ASN A 534 -6.29 25.62 11.83
C ASN A 534 -7.78 25.89 12.05
N ASP A 535 -8.18 27.15 12.15
CA ASP A 535 -9.58 27.56 12.32
C ASP A 535 -10.42 27.24 11.06
N ALA A 536 -9.80 27.10 9.88
CA ALA A 536 -10.42 26.57 8.67
C ALA A 536 -10.40 25.04 8.59
N LEU A 537 -9.30 24.38 8.99
CA LEU A 537 -9.11 22.94 9.00
C LEU A 537 -9.96 22.25 10.07
N GLU A 538 -10.16 22.84 11.24
CA GLU A 538 -11.04 22.32 12.28
C GLU A 538 -12.51 22.40 11.81
N LYS A 539 -12.92 23.51 11.20
CA LYS A 539 -14.25 23.64 10.57
C LYS A 539 -14.41 22.65 9.43
N GLN A 540 -13.43 22.51 8.53
CA GLN A 540 -13.46 21.50 7.47
C GLN A 540 -13.46 20.06 8.01
N ALA A 541 -12.74 19.75 9.09
CA ALA A 541 -12.71 18.42 9.69
C ALA A 541 -14.03 18.08 10.38
N ILE A 542 -14.64 19.04 11.07
CA ILE A 542 -15.98 18.92 11.65
C ILE A 542 -17.03 18.77 10.54
N GLU A 543 -16.96 19.57 9.48
CA GLU A 543 -17.83 19.45 8.30
C GLU A 543 -17.63 18.10 7.58
N LEU A 544 -16.40 17.61 7.41
CA LEU A 544 -16.12 16.28 6.86
C LEU A 544 -16.66 15.16 7.75
N ALA A 545 -16.51 15.27 9.07
CA ALA A 545 -17.00 14.26 10.02
C ALA A 545 -18.53 14.20 10.01
N TYR A 546 -19.21 15.36 10.04
CA TYR A 546 -20.66 15.43 9.87
C TYR A 546 -21.09 14.94 8.48
N ALA A 547 -20.42 15.33 7.40
CA ALA A 547 -20.75 14.89 6.04
C ALA A 547 -20.54 13.38 5.84
N SER A 548 -19.48 12.80 6.41
CA SER A 548 -19.19 11.36 6.34
C SER A 548 -20.18 10.53 7.14
N LYS A 549 -20.51 10.97 8.37
CA LYS A 549 -21.56 10.36 9.18
C LYS A 549 -22.92 10.47 8.48
N TYR A 550 -23.28 11.66 8.01
CA TYR A 550 -24.53 11.92 7.31
C TYR A 550 -24.62 11.13 6.00
N LYS A 551 -23.56 11.04 5.18
CA LYS A 551 -23.48 10.16 3.99
C LYS A 551 -23.78 8.71 4.37
N SER A 552 -23.20 8.22 5.46
CA SER A 552 -23.37 6.83 5.92
C SER A 552 -24.80 6.54 6.40
N GLU A 553 -25.37 7.42 7.23
CA GLU A 553 -26.74 7.27 7.76
C GLU A 553 -27.79 7.51 6.65
N PHE A 554 -27.55 8.47 5.76
CA PHE A 554 -28.40 8.73 4.59
C PHE A 554 -28.44 7.56 3.61
N LEU A 555 -27.31 6.94 3.28
CA LEU A 555 -27.27 5.77 2.38
C LEU A 555 -27.94 4.54 3.00
N ALA A 556 -27.77 4.32 4.31
CA ALA A 556 -28.48 3.25 5.02
C ALA A 556 -30.01 3.46 5.00
N ASN A 557 -30.46 4.67 5.34
CA ASN A 557 -31.88 5.01 5.36
C ASN A 557 -32.49 5.01 3.95
N MET A 558 -31.81 5.57 2.94
CA MET A 558 -32.26 5.54 1.54
C MET A 558 -32.35 4.13 0.99
N SER A 559 -31.46 3.20 1.39
CA SER A 559 -31.63 1.80 1.02
C SER A 559 -32.91 1.20 1.60
N HIS A 560 -33.26 1.52 2.85
CA HIS A 560 -34.52 1.06 3.46
C HIS A 560 -35.76 1.65 2.76
N GLU A 561 -35.74 2.95 2.48
CA GLU A 561 -36.81 3.67 1.76
C GLU A 561 -36.97 3.22 0.30
N LEU A 562 -35.91 2.77 -0.37
CA LEU A 562 -35.95 2.25 -1.74
C LEU A 562 -36.33 0.76 -1.79
N ARG A 563 -35.83 -0.05 -0.85
CA ARG A 563 -36.13 -1.49 -0.77
C ARG A 563 -37.60 -1.75 -0.50
N THR A 564 -38.20 -1.07 0.48
CA THR A 564 -39.60 -1.29 0.89
C THR A 564 -40.60 -1.27 -0.30
N PRO A 565 -40.71 -0.19 -1.10
CA PRO A 565 -41.61 -0.16 -2.25
C PRO A 565 -41.17 -1.09 -3.40
N LEU A 566 -39.87 -1.27 -3.61
CA LEU A 566 -39.34 -2.18 -4.64
C LEU A 566 -39.72 -3.63 -4.35
N ASN A 567 -39.72 -4.04 -3.08
CA ASN A 567 -40.07 -5.39 -2.64
C ASN A 567 -41.57 -5.68 -2.82
N SER A 568 -42.45 -4.73 -2.47
CA SER A 568 -43.90 -4.86 -2.77
C SER A 568 -44.14 -5.01 -4.28
N LEU A 569 -43.41 -4.24 -5.09
CA LEU A 569 -43.49 -4.28 -6.55
C LEU A 569 -42.96 -5.62 -7.10
N LEU A 570 -41.85 -6.15 -6.58
CA LEU A 570 -41.31 -7.45 -6.94
C LEU A 570 -42.29 -8.58 -6.63
N ILE A 571 -42.85 -8.64 -5.41
CA ILE A 571 -43.84 -9.65 -5.01
C ILE A 571 -45.07 -9.62 -5.94
N LEU A 572 -45.62 -8.43 -6.19
CA LEU A 572 -46.75 -8.27 -7.11
C LEU A 572 -46.40 -8.65 -8.55
N SER A 573 -45.21 -8.29 -9.04
CA SER A 573 -44.75 -8.69 -10.39
C SER A 573 -44.55 -10.20 -10.51
N GLN A 574 -44.10 -10.87 -9.44
CA GLN A 574 -43.96 -12.33 -9.43
C GLN A 574 -45.33 -13.03 -9.41
N LEU A 575 -46.28 -12.57 -8.59
CA LEU A 575 -47.66 -13.09 -8.60
C LEU A 575 -48.34 -12.92 -9.97
N LEU A 576 -48.09 -11.80 -10.66
CA LEU A 576 -48.55 -11.57 -12.03
C LEU A 576 -47.81 -12.45 -13.06
N LYS A 577 -46.51 -12.71 -12.88
CA LYS A 577 -45.76 -13.66 -13.73
C LYS A 577 -46.28 -15.09 -13.58
N GLU A 578 -46.67 -15.50 -12.37
CA GLU A 578 -47.22 -16.82 -12.07
C GLU A 578 -48.63 -17.06 -12.65
N ASN A 579 -49.42 -15.99 -12.88
CA ASN A 579 -50.70 -16.02 -13.62
C ASN A 579 -51.66 -17.15 -13.19
N LYS A 580 -51.81 -17.39 -11.88
CA LYS A 580 -52.52 -18.55 -11.30
C LYS A 580 -54.00 -18.66 -11.72
N GLU A 581 -54.67 -17.54 -11.98
CA GLU A 581 -56.06 -17.53 -12.49
C GLU A 581 -56.16 -17.76 -14.02
N GLY A 582 -55.04 -17.79 -14.75
CA GLY A 582 -55.01 -17.90 -16.22
C GLY A 582 -55.60 -16.67 -16.95
N ASN A 583 -55.74 -15.54 -16.26
CA ASN A 583 -56.44 -14.35 -16.75
C ASN A 583 -55.55 -13.38 -17.54
N LEU A 584 -54.21 -13.49 -17.43
CA LEU A 584 -53.24 -12.72 -18.20
C LEU A 584 -52.81 -13.42 -19.49
N ASN A 585 -52.58 -12.65 -20.55
CA ASN A 585 -52.02 -13.14 -21.81
C ASN A 585 -50.48 -13.20 -21.78
N ARG A 586 -49.87 -13.93 -22.73
CA ARG A 586 -48.41 -14.17 -22.74
C ARG A 586 -47.56 -12.89 -22.73
N LYS A 587 -48.00 -11.80 -23.39
CA LYS A 587 -47.27 -10.52 -23.33
C LYS A 587 -47.36 -9.85 -21.96
N GLN A 588 -48.47 -10.01 -21.24
CA GLN A 588 -48.59 -9.50 -19.87
C GLN A 588 -47.68 -10.26 -18.90
N VAL A 589 -47.49 -11.57 -19.12
CA VAL A 589 -46.49 -12.38 -18.39
C VAL A 589 -45.07 -11.96 -18.76
N GLU A 590 -44.75 -11.77 -20.06
CA GLU A 590 -43.47 -11.23 -20.53
C GLU A 590 -43.18 -9.83 -19.93
N TYR A 591 -44.19 -8.97 -19.76
CA TYR A 591 -44.05 -7.69 -19.07
C TYR A 591 -43.82 -7.84 -17.56
N ALA A 592 -44.56 -8.72 -16.88
CA ALA A 592 -44.37 -9.00 -15.45
C ALA A 592 -42.96 -9.55 -15.16
N GLU A 593 -42.46 -10.43 -16.04
CA GLU A 593 -41.08 -10.92 -16.02
C GLU A 593 -40.06 -9.81 -16.26
N THR A 594 -40.28 -8.95 -17.26
CA THR A 594 -39.40 -7.81 -17.55
C THR A 594 -39.31 -6.84 -16.35
N ILE A 595 -40.45 -6.59 -15.68
CA ILE A 595 -40.53 -5.77 -14.47
C ILE A 595 -39.76 -6.44 -13.32
N TYR A 596 -39.94 -7.76 -13.12
CA TYR A 596 -39.25 -8.53 -12.09
C TYR A 596 -37.73 -8.50 -12.27
N THR A 597 -37.22 -8.79 -13.47
CA THR A 597 -35.78 -8.74 -13.76
C THR A 597 -35.23 -7.32 -13.58
N SER A 598 -35.93 -6.29 -14.07
CA SER A 598 -35.49 -4.89 -13.92
C SER A 598 -35.45 -4.45 -12.45
N GLY A 599 -36.40 -4.91 -11.63
CA GLY A 599 -36.41 -4.66 -10.19
C GLY A 599 -35.31 -5.42 -9.44
N SER A 600 -34.99 -6.64 -9.86
CA SER A 600 -33.89 -7.45 -9.31
C SER A 600 -32.51 -6.84 -9.61
N ASP A 601 -32.28 -6.40 -10.85
CA ASP A 601 -31.06 -5.67 -11.23
C ASP A 601 -30.91 -4.35 -10.45
N LEU A 602 -32.02 -3.63 -10.19
CA LEU A 602 -32.02 -2.42 -9.38
C LEU A 602 -31.70 -2.69 -7.91
N LEU A 603 -32.26 -3.78 -7.34
CA LEU A 603 -31.95 -4.20 -5.97
C LEU A 603 -30.46 -4.54 -5.83
N LYS A 604 -29.90 -5.29 -6.79
CA LYS A 604 -28.47 -5.60 -6.83
C LYS A 604 -27.59 -4.35 -6.94
N LEU A 605 -28.01 -3.33 -7.70
CA LEU A 605 -27.29 -2.05 -7.79
C LEU A 605 -27.30 -1.30 -6.44
N ILE A 606 -28.42 -1.31 -5.72
CA ILE A 606 -28.52 -0.75 -4.37
C ILE A 606 -27.59 -1.48 -3.40
N ASP A 607 -27.46 -2.80 -3.54
CA ASP A 607 -26.59 -3.64 -2.72
C ASP A 607 -25.10 -3.44 -3.04
N ASP A 608 -24.71 -3.34 -4.33
CA ASP A 608 -23.35 -2.96 -4.76
C ASP A 608 -22.93 -1.59 -4.15
N VAL A 609 -23.84 -0.61 -4.17
CA VAL A 609 -23.60 0.73 -3.61
C VAL A 609 -23.47 0.68 -2.08
N LEU A 610 -24.27 -0.14 -1.40
CA LEU A 610 -24.16 -0.35 0.05
C LEU A 610 -22.85 -1.06 0.44
N ASP A 611 -22.44 -2.10 -0.28
CA ASP A 611 -21.18 -2.80 0.04
C ASP A 611 -19.98 -1.86 -0.17
N LEU A 612 -19.97 -1.03 -1.23
CA LEU A 612 -18.96 0.03 -1.36
C LEU A 612 -18.95 0.99 -0.15
N ALA A 613 -20.13 1.44 0.30
CA ALA A 613 -20.24 2.35 1.46
C ALA A 613 -19.84 1.69 2.79
N LYS A 614 -20.06 0.38 2.97
CA LYS A 614 -19.56 -0.38 4.14
C LYS A 614 -18.04 -0.47 4.13
N VAL A 615 -17.43 -0.69 2.96
CA VAL A 615 -15.96 -0.73 2.84
C VAL A 615 -15.34 0.65 3.07
N GLU A 616 -15.85 1.70 2.43
CA GLU A 616 -15.38 3.09 2.65
C GLU A 616 -15.48 3.53 4.12
N SER A 617 -16.42 2.98 4.89
CA SER A 617 -16.60 3.28 6.31
C SER A 617 -15.94 2.27 7.27
N GLY A 618 -15.21 1.27 6.76
CA GLY A 618 -14.50 0.27 7.58
C GLY A 618 -15.42 -0.68 8.36
N LYS A 619 -16.67 -0.85 7.93
CA LYS A 619 -17.72 -1.65 8.61
C LYS A 619 -17.98 -3.00 7.94
N MET A 620 -17.00 -3.54 7.24
CA MET A 620 -17.08 -4.82 6.56
C MET A 620 -16.27 -5.87 7.32
N GLU A 621 -16.96 -6.86 7.86
CA GLU A 621 -16.35 -8.01 8.53
C GLU A 621 -15.89 -9.04 7.47
N LEU A 622 -14.80 -9.75 7.77
CA LEU A 622 -14.22 -10.82 6.94
C LEU A 622 -14.34 -12.16 7.66
N HIS A 623 -14.53 -13.24 6.91
CA HIS A 623 -14.56 -14.60 7.44
C HIS A 623 -13.45 -15.43 6.78
N THR A 624 -12.28 -15.46 7.42
CA THR A 624 -11.11 -16.22 6.96
C THR A 624 -11.27 -17.72 7.20
N GLU A 625 -11.12 -18.51 6.14
CA GLU A 625 -11.17 -19.97 6.13
C GLU A 625 -10.06 -20.55 5.25
N THR A 626 -9.83 -21.87 5.27
CA THR A 626 -8.85 -22.51 4.39
C THR A 626 -9.48 -22.80 3.03
N VAL A 627 -8.99 -22.12 1.99
CA VAL A 627 -9.51 -22.15 0.62
C VAL A 627 -8.54 -22.88 -0.30
N VAL A 628 -9.00 -23.96 -0.94
CA VAL A 628 -8.23 -24.69 -1.94
C VAL A 628 -8.25 -23.92 -3.27
N ILE A 629 -7.08 -23.59 -3.81
CA ILE A 629 -6.93 -22.78 -5.03
C ILE A 629 -7.60 -23.45 -6.23
N LYS A 630 -7.47 -24.78 -6.32
CA LYS A 630 -8.04 -25.53 -7.43
C LYS A 630 -9.56 -25.40 -7.51
N ASP A 631 -10.24 -25.52 -6.38
CA ASP A 631 -11.71 -25.45 -6.30
C ASP A 631 -12.21 -24.07 -6.74
N VAL A 632 -11.48 -23.01 -6.38
CA VAL A 632 -11.70 -21.65 -6.90
C VAL A 632 -11.51 -21.60 -8.41
N THR A 633 -10.42 -22.14 -8.97
CA THR A 633 -10.22 -22.15 -10.43
C THR A 633 -11.30 -22.94 -11.17
N ASP A 634 -11.71 -24.08 -10.64
CA ASP A 634 -12.74 -24.93 -11.22
C ASP A 634 -14.11 -24.24 -11.16
N ALA A 635 -14.47 -23.60 -10.05
CA ALA A 635 -15.67 -22.76 -9.93
C ALA A 635 -15.71 -21.61 -10.96
N LEU A 636 -14.57 -20.93 -11.17
CA LEU A 636 -14.45 -19.86 -12.16
C LEU A 636 -14.53 -20.41 -13.60
N TYR A 637 -13.93 -21.57 -13.88
CA TYR A 637 -14.01 -22.22 -15.19
C TYR A 637 -15.44 -22.63 -15.54
N LYS A 638 -16.18 -23.25 -14.60
CA LYS A 638 -17.59 -23.62 -14.80
C LYS A 638 -18.47 -22.40 -15.09
N ALA A 639 -18.27 -21.31 -14.36
CA ALA A 639 -19.04 -20.08 -14.51
C ALA A 639 -18.83 -19.39 -15.87
N PHE A 640 -17.59 -19.38 -16.39
CA PHE A 640 -17.25 -18.58 -17.57
C PHE A 640 -17.00 -19.36 -18.87
N ALA A 641 -16.67 -20.65 -18.83
CA ALA A 641 -16.48 -21.46 -20.05
C ALA A 641 -17.72 -21.51 -20.98
N PRO A 642 -18.98 -21.51 -20.48
CA PRO A 642 -20.15 -21.37 -21.35
C PRO A 642 -20.19 -20.02 -22.09
N MET A 643 -19.75 -18.93 -21.43
CA MET A 643 -19.65 -17.61 -22.05
C MET A 643 -18.49 -17.53 -23.04
N ALA A 644 -17.34 -18.15 -22.74
CA ALA A 644 -16.21 -18.30 -23.65
C ALA A 644 -16.64 -19.00 -24.95
N ARG A 645 -17.28 -20.17 -24.85
CA ARG A 645 -17.84 -20.93 -25.99
C ARG A 645 -18.87 -20.11 -26.77
N LYS A 646 -19.79 -19.43 -26.09
CA LYS A 646 -20.83 -18.58 -26.72
C LYS A 646 -20.23 -17.38 -27.47
N LYS A 647 -19.10 -16.83 -27.00
CA LYS A 647 -18.33 -15.77 -27.70
C LYS A 647 -17.27 -16.31 -28.68
N LYS A 648 -17.06 -17.64 -28.77
CA LYS A 648 -15.99 -18.30 -29.54
C LYS A 648 -14.57 -17.82 -29.16
N LEU A 649 -14.32 -17.73 -27.85
CA LEU A 649 -13.03 -17.42 -27.23
C LEU A 649 -12.39 -18.68 -26.63
N SER A 650 -11.07 -18.76 -26.61
CA SER A 650 -10.38 -19.75 -25.76
C SER A 650 -10.43 -19.33 -24.29
N PHE A 651 -10.37 -20.31 -23.38
CA PHE A 651 -10.21 -20.07 -21.96
C PHE A 651 -9.36 -21.16 -21.31
N ASP A 652 -8.27 -20.75 -20.69
CA ASP A 652 -7.22 -21.64 -20.23
C ASP A 652 -6.76 -21.23 -18.82
N ILE A 653 -6.66 -22.19 -17.88
CA ILE A 653 -6.15 -21.93 -16.52
C ILE A 653 -4.87 -22.73 -16.30
N GLN A 654 -3.86 -22.08 -15.74
CA GLN A 654 -2.54 -22.62 -15.43
C GLN A 654 -2.16 -22.28 -13.99
N ILE A 655 -1.48 -23.20 -13.31
CA ILE A 655 -1.01 -23.06 -11.93
C ILE A 655 0.44 -23.53 -11.90
N ASP A 656 1.35 -22.71 -11.37
CA ASP A 656 2.79 -22.95 -11.46
C ASP A 656 3.28 -23.96 -10.41
N GLU A 657 4.27 -24.78 -10.79
CA GLU A 657 4.91 -25.80 -9.96
C GLU A 657 5.72 -25.16 -8.81
N GLY A 658 5.04 -24.94 -7.67
CA GLY A 658 5.56 -24.21 -6.51
C GLY A 658 4.47 -23.43 -5.76
N THR A 659 3.29 -23.27 -6.37
CA THR A 659 2.13 -22.67 -5.73
C THR A 659 1.56 -23.61 -4.64
N PRO A 660 1.28 -23.12 -3.41
CA PRO A 660 0.52 -23.85 -2.39
C PRO A 660 -0.82 -24.39 -2.94
N GLN A 661 -1.33 -25.48 -2.37
CA GLN A 661 -2.65 -26.00 -2.78
C GLN A 661 -3.80 -25.23 -2.12
N ASP A 662 -3.53 -24.63 -0.97
CA ASP A 662 -4.46 -23.95 -0.07
C ASP A 662 -3.92 -22.62 0.49
N ILE A 663 -4.84 -21.72 0.86
CA ILE A 663 -4.58 -20.41 1.47
C ILE A 663 -5.61 -20.10 2.56
N VAL A 664 -5.25 -19.30 3.57
CA VAL A 664 -6.18 -18.85 4.62
C VAL A 664 -6.69 -17.45 4.32
N THR A 665 -7.93 -17.36 3.82
CA THR A 665 -8.57 -16.12 3.33
C THR A 665 -10.10 -16.26 3.28
N ASP A 666 -10.84 -15.20 2.96
CA ASP A 666 -12.30 -15.27 2.78
C ASP A 666 -12.63 -15.72 1.34
N SER A 667 -13.15 -16.95 1.20
CA SER A 667 -13.44 -17.55 -0.13
C SER A 667 -14.50 -16.78 -0.90
N LEU A 668 -15.54 -16.30 -0.22
CA LEU A 668 -16.64 -15.57 -0.84
C LEU A 668 -16.13 -14.25 -1.42
N ARG A 669 -15.29 -13.52 -0.68
CA ARG A 669 -14.73 -12.24 -1.12
C ARG A 669 -13.62 -12.41 -2.16
N LEU A 670 -12.78 -13.44 -2.05
CA LEU A 670 -11.84 -13.83 -3.12
C LEU A 670 -12.57 -14.14 -4.43
N GLN A 671 -13.62 -14.99 -4.37
CA GLN A 671 -14.42 -15.30 -5.54
C GLN A 671 -15.19 -14.08 -6.08
N GLN A 672 -15.67 -13.18 -5.22
CA GLN A 672 -16.33 -11.93 -5.65
C GLN A 672 -15.36 -11.06 -6.48
N VAL A 673 -14.10 -10.95 -6.08
CA VAL A 673 -13.08 -10.24 -6.86
C VAL A 673 -12.79 -10.94 -8.18
N LEU A 674 -12.47 -12.23 -8.17
CA LEU A 674 -12.08 -12.98 -9.37
C LEU A 674 -13.23 -13.10 -10.38
N LYS A 675 -14.48 -13.25 -9.92
CA LYS A 675 -15.69 -13.25 -10.79
C LYS A 675 -15.91 -11.88 -11.43
N ASN A 676 -15.67 -10.77 -10.73
CA ASN A 676 -15.73 -9.43 -11.32
C ASN A 676 -14.66 -9.22 -12.41
N LEU A 677 -13.41 -9.63 -12.13
CA LEU A 677 -12.30 -9.50 -13.07
C LEU A 677 -12.53 -10.35 -14.34
N LEU A 678 -12.90 -11.63 -14.21
CA LEU A 678 -13.20 -12.49 -15.35
C LEU A 678 -14.45 -12.05 -16.13
N SER A 679 -15.50 -11.60 -15.44
CA SER A 679 -16.69 -11.07 -16.10
C SER A 679 -16.33 -9.91 -17.01
N ASN A 680 -15.45 -9.01 -16.56
CA ASN A 680 -14.91 -7.92 -17.39
C ASN A 680 -14.03 -8.45 -18.54
N ALA A 681 -13.04 -9.32 -18.26
CA ALA A 681 -12.18 -9.91 -19.28
C ALA A 681 -12.99 -10.54 -20.43
N PHE A 682 -14.00 -11.36 -20.10
CA PHE A 682 -14.91 -11.95 -21.08
C PHE A 682 -15.90 -10.97 -21.70
N LYS A 683 -16.29 -9.90 -21.00
CA LYS A 683 -17.17 -8.85 -21.54
C LYS A 683 -16.47 -8.04 -22.64
N PHE A 684 -15.21 -7.68 -22.44
CA PHE A 684 -14.43 -6.81 -23.32
C PHE A 684 -13.52 -7.56 -24.33
N THR A 685 -13.31 -8.87 -24.16
CA THR A 685 -12.73 -9.72 -25.21
C THR A 685 -13.78 -10.11 -26.25
N PHE A 686 -13.42 -10.02 -27.54
CA PHE A 686 -14.31 -10.32 -28.66
C PHE A 686 -13.73 -11.34 -29.66
N LYS A 687 -12.40 -11.50 -29.69
CA LYS A 687 -11.65 -12.53 -30.42
C LYS A 687 -10.41 -12.87 -29.59
N GLY A 688 -9.76 -14.01 -29.87
CA GLY A 688 -8.66 -14.50 -29.04
C GLY A 688 -9.18 -15.33 -27.87
N GLY A 689 -8.69 -15.05 -26.67
CA GLY A 689 -9.03 -15.76 -25.44
C GLY A 689 -8.75 -14.97 -24.17
N VAL A 690 -9.09 -15.61 -23.05
CA VAL A 690 -8.76 -15.19 -21.68
C VAL A 690 -7.97 -16.34 -21.04
N SER A 691 -7.07 -16.07 -20.11
CA SER A 691 -6.42 -17.08 -19.30
C SER A 691 -6.30 -16.66 -17.83
N ILE A 692 -6.06 -17.62 -16.95
CA ILE A 692 -5.64 -17.36 -15.57
C ILE A 692 -4.33 -18.10 -15.32
N HIS A 693 -3.34 -17.40 -14.78
CA HIS A 693 -2.09 -17.98 -14.30
C HIS A 693 -2.00 -17.74 -12.79
N ILE A 694 -1.75 -18.78 -12.01
CA ILE A 694 -1.63 -18.66 -10.54
C ILE A 694 -0.23 -19.09 -10.11
N HIS A 695 0.44 -18.20 -9.39
CA HIS A 695 1.83 -18.34 -8.95
C HIS A 695 2.00 -17.85 -7.51
N SER A 696 3.06 -18.31 -6.86
CA SER A 696 3.41 -17.95 -5.47
C SER A 696 4.72 -17.17 -5.42
N LEU A 697 4.72 -16.05 -4.68
CA LEU A 697 5.91 -15.23 -4.43
C LEU A 697 6.48 -15.59 -3.06
N THR A 698 7.67 -16.20 -3.06
CA THR A 698 8.44 -16.50 -1.85
C THR A 698 9.28 -15.30 -1.43
N GLY A 699 8.90 -14.65 -0.33
CA GLY A 699 9.65 -13.57 0.33
C GLY A 699 9.33 -13.52 1.83
N ASP A 700 9.68 -12.43 2.51
CA ASP A 700 9.46 -12.25 3.96
C ASP A 700 7.98 -12.30 4.38
N SER A 701 7.05 -12.24 3.43
CA SER A 701 5.65 -12.65 3.62
C SER A 701 5.15 -13.34 2.35
N PRO A 702 4.74 -14.62 2.38
CA PRO A 702 4.33 -15.35 1.19
C PRO A 702 2.98 -14.85 0.66
N MET A 703 2.92 -14.55 -0.63
CA MET A 703 1.72 -14.08 -1.34
C MET A 703 1.47 -14.93 -2.59
N ILE A 704 0.19 -15.06 -2.98
CA ILE A 704 -0.22 -15.75 -4.20
C ILE A 704 -0.84 -14.74 -5.17
N GLY A 705 -0.35 -14.73 -6.41
CA GLY A 705 -0.83 -13.89 -7.50
C GLY A 705 -1.80 -14.64 -8.42
N PHE A 706 -3.07 -14.24 -8.41
CA PHE A 706 -4.10 -14.69 -9.33
C PHE A 706 -4.14 -13.78 -10.56
N THR A 707 -3.47 -14.20 -11.64
CA THR A 707 -3.16 -13.39 -12.82
C THR A 707 -4.14 -13.67 -13.95
N ILE A 708 -5.22 -12.89 -14.05
CA ILE A 708 -6.22 -13.01 -15.12
C ILE A 708 -5.76 -12.18 -16.32
N ALA A 709 -5.37 -12.84 -17.41
CA ALA A 709 -4.98 -12.21 -18.66
C ALA A 709 -6.09 -12.32 -19.71
N ASP A 710 -6.31 -11.27 -20.50
CA ASP A 710 -7.17 -11.25 -21.67
C ASP A 710 -6.39 -10.82 -22.90
N THR A 711 -6.89 -11.19 -24.08
CA THR A 711 -6.41 -10.71 -25.40
C THR A 711 -7.50 -9.88 -26.09
N GLY A 712 -8.24 -9.12 -25.28
CA GLY A 712 -9.35 -8.27 -25.71
C GLY A 712 -8.88 -6.92 -26.24
N ILE A 713 -9.74 -5.92 -26.09
CA ILE A 713 -9.43 -4.55 -26.53
C ILE A 713 -8.27 -3.88 -25.75
N GLY A 714 -7.85 -4.46 -24.63
CA GLY A 714 -6.91 -3.84 -23.69
C GLY A 714 -7.45 -2.54 -23.09
N ILE A 715 -6.62 -1.86 -22.30
CA ILE A 715 -6.99 -0.63 -21.60
C ILE A 715 -5.89 0.41 -21.82
N PRO A 716 -6.22 1.59 -22.39
CA PRO A 716 -5.27 2.69 -22.58
C PRO A 716 -4.57 3.09 -21.27
N ALA A 717 -3.26 3.35 -21.32
CA ALA A 717 -2.43 3.58 -20.12
C ALA A 717 -2.85 4.80 -19.27
N ASP A 718 -3.48 5.78 -19.90
CA ASP A 718 -4.14 6.93 -19.25
C ASP A 718 -5.47 6.58 -18.57
N LYS A 719 -6.22 5.61 -19.12
CA LYS A 719 -7.49 5.12 -18.55
C LYS A 719 -7.32 4.03 -17.48
N GLN A 720 -6.21 3.30 -17.47
CA GLN A 720 -5.92 2.21 -16.51
C GLN A 720 -6.07 2.62 -15.02
N ARG A 721 -5.83 3.88 -14.67
CA ARG A 721 -6.06 4.39 -13.29
C ARG A 721 -7.53 4.72 -13.02
N MET A 722 -8.26 5.18 -14.03
CA MET A 722 -9.65 5.64 -13.92
C MET A 722 -10.66 4.50 -13.79
N ILE A 723 -10.41 3.32 -14.37
CA ILE A 723 -11.35 2.18 -14.30
C ILE A 723 -11.57 1.64 -12.87
N PHE A 724 -10.70 1.97 -11.93
CA PHE A 724 -10.82 1.61 -10.51
C PHE A 724 -11.51 2.71 -9.68
N GLU A 725 -11.91 3.82 -10.29
CA GLU A 725 -12.75 4.85 -9.67
C GLU A 725 -14.24 4.47 -9.77
N ALA A 726 -15.01 4.72 -8.72
CA ALA A 726 -16.42 4.34 -8.68
C ALA A 726 -17.24 5.09 -9.74
N PHE A 727 -18.17 4.37 -10.38
CA PHE A 727 -19.07 4.85 -11.44
C PHE A 727 -18.37 5.27 -12.76
N ARG A 728 -17.06 5.05 -12.91
CA ARG A 728 -16.33 5.34 -14.17
C ARG A 728 -16.30 4.11 -15.10
N GLN A 729 -16.30 4.36 -16.41
CA GLN A 729 -16.25 3.35 -17.47
C GLN A 729 -15.34 3.85 -18.60
N ALA A 730 -14.57 2.97 -19.23
CA ALA A 730 -13.50 3.36 -20.17
C ALA A 730 -14.01 4.02 -21.47
N ASP A 731 -15.25 3.77 -21.87
CA ASP A 731 -15.81 4.17 -23.16
C ASP A 731 -16.46 5.57 -23.18
N GLY A 732 -16.61 6.24 -22.02
CA GLY A 732 -17.15 7.61 -21.86
C GLY A 732 -18.61 7.84 -22.29
N THR A 733 -19.19 6.95 -23.09
CA THR A 733 -20.49 7.12 -23.75
C THR A 733 -21.60 6.37 -23.03
N THR A 734 -22.75 7.03 -22.91
CA THR A 734 -23.98 6.48 -22.28
C THR A 734 -24.69 5.40 -23.12
N SER A 735 -24.10 4.94 -24.24
CA SER A 735 -24.69 3.95 -25.16
C SER A 735 -24.61 2.53 -24.59
N ARG A 736 -25.72 2.06 -24.01
CA ARG A 736 -25.83 0.76 -23.33
C ARG A 736 -25.82 -0.45 -24.27
N HIS A 737 -24.67 -0.77 -24.88
CA HIS A 737 -24.48 -2.06 -25.56
C HIS A 737 -23.95 -3.18 -24.65
N TYR A 738 -23.25 -2.84 -23.57
CA TYR A 738 -22.70 -3.81 -22.60
C TYR A 738 -22.89 -3.34 -21.15
N GLY A 739 -24.08 -3.60 -20.60
CA GLY A 739 -24.50 -3.12 -19.27
C GLY A 739 -23.55 -3.46 -18.10
N GLY A 740 -23.53 -2.59 -17.10
CA GLY A 740 -22.73 -2.73 -15.86
C GLY A 740 -22.76 -1.44 -15.04
N THR A 741 -22.57 -1.56 -13.73
CA THR A 741 -22.71 -0.45 -12.76
C THR A 741 -21.54 0.53 -12.72
N GLY A 742 -20.37 0.15 -13.25
CA GLY A 742 -19.12 0.91 -13.06
C GLY A 742 -18.58 0.83 -11.63
N LEU A 743 -19.08 -0.08 -10.80
CA LEU A 743 -18.66 -0.26 -9.40
C LEU A 743 -17.78 -1.49 -9.16
N GLY A 744 -17.88 -2.50 -10.04
CA GLY A 744 -17.24 -3.81 -9.84
C GLY A 744 -15.73 -3.72 -9.57
N LEU A 745 -14.97 -2.99 -10.39
CA LEU A 745 -13.51 -2.86 -10.22
C LEU A 745 -13.13 -2.01 -8.99
N SER A 746 -13.86 -0.93 -8.70
CA SER A 746 -13.64 -0.12 -7.50
C SER A 746 -13.90 -0.91 -6.21
N ILE A 747 -14.97 -1.70 -6.17
CA ILE A 747 -15.28 -2.61 -5.06
C ILE A 747 -14.22 -3.71 -4.97
N SER A 748 -13.85 -4.34 -6.09
CA SER A 748 -12.84 -5.40 -6.12
C SER A 748 -11.48 -4.94 -5.57
N ARG A 749 -11.02 -3.73 -5.92
CA ARG A 749 -9.77 -3.16 -5.38
C ARG A 749 -9.84 -2.94 -3.87
N GLN A 750 -10.97 -2.45 -3.37
CA GLN A 750 -11.15 -2.20 -1.93
C GLN A 750 -11.26 -3.52 -1.14
N ILE A 751 -11.96 -4.53 -1.68
CA ILE A 751 -12.02 -5.88 -1.09
C ILE A 751 -10.62 -6.54 -1.08
N ALA A 752 -9.83 -6.41 -2.15
CA ALA A 752 -8.47 -6.92 -2.17
C ALA A 752 -7.60 -6.29 -1.05
N GLY A 753 -7.75 -4.99 -0.82
CA GLY A 753 -7.11 -4.30 0.31
C GLY A 753 -7.55 -4.83 1.68
N LEU A 754 -8.85 -5.10 1.85
CA LEU A 754 -9.37 -5.74 3.08
C LEU A 754 -8.79 -7.14 3.31
N LEU A 755 -8.58 -7.94 2.26
CA LEU A 755 -7.94 -9.26 2.35
C LEU A 755 -6.43 -9.20 2.68
N GLY A 756 -5.86 -8.01 2.85
CA GLY A 756 -4.42 -7.81 3.10
C GLY A 756 -3.58 -7.87 1.82
N GLY A 757 -4.21 -7.70 0.65
CA GLY A 757 -3.60 -7.83 -0.67
C GLY A 757 -3.79 -6.60 -1.57
N CYS A 758 -3.55 -6.76 -2.87
CA CYS A 758 -3.69 -5.69 -3.86
C CYS A 758 -4.14 -6.23 -5.22
N ILE A 759 -4.66 -5.34 -6.09
CA ILE A 759 -4.87 -5.64 -7.52
C ILE A 759 -3.93 -4.77 -8.33
N GLU A 760 -3.07 -5.42 -9.11
CA GLU A 760 -2.24 -4.80 -10.12
C GLU A 760 -2.84 -5.00 -11.52
N LEU A 761 -2.42 -4.15 -12.46
CA LEU A 761 -2.91 -4.14 -13.84
C LEU A 761 -1.75 -3.82 -14.79
N GLU A 762 -1.42 -4.79 -15.64
CA GLU A 762 -0.60 -4.61 -16.83
C GLU A 762 -1.53 -4.67 -18.04
N SER A 763 -1.58 -3.64 -18.88
CA SER A 763 -2.42 -3.69 -20.09
C SER A 763 -1.86 -2.86 -21.23
N VAL A 764 -2.12 -3.31 -22.45
CA VAL A 764 -1.71 -2.66 -23.69
C VAL A 764 -2.95 -2.61 -24.60
N GLU A 765 -3.33 -1.41 -25.02
CA GLU A 765 -4.47 -1.18 -25.91
C GLU A 765 -4.30 -1.96 -27.23
N GLY A 766 -5.32 -2.74 -27.60
CA GLY A 766 -5.31 -3.61 -28.77
C GLY A 766 -4.62 -4.97 -28.60
N GLU A 767 -3.86 -5.19 -27.53
CA GLU A 767 -3.19 -6.48 -27.25
C GLU A 767 -3.80 -7.23 -26.05
N GLY A 768 -4.38 -6.51 -25.08
CA GLY A 768 -5.18 -7.08 -23.99
C GLY A 768 -4.87 -6.53 -22.59
N SER A 769 -5.43 -7.16 -21.56
CA SER A 769 -5.31 -6.74 -20.15
C SER A 769 -4.99 -7.90 -19.22
N ARG A 770 -4.02 -7.71 -18.33
CA ARG A 770 -3.61 -8.66 -17.28
C ARG A 770 -3.85 -8.03 -15.91
N PHE A 771 -4.87 -8.51 -15.21
CA PHE A 771 -5.19 -8.11 -13.84
C PHE A 771 -4.64 -9.16 -12.87
N THR A 772 -3.75 -8.77 -11.96
CA THR A 772 -3.17 -9.66 -10.96
C THR A 772 -3.70 -9.31 -9.59
N LEU A 773 -4.51 -10.19 -9.00
CA LEU A 773 -4.89 -10.10 -7.58
C LEU A 773 -3.83 -10.82 -6.74
N TYR A 774 -3.10 -10.09 -5.91
CA TYR A 774 -2.23 -10.68 -4.88
C TYR A 774 -2.99 -10.81 -3.56
N VAL A 775 -2.86 -11.96 -2.90
CA VAL A 775 -3.44 -12.26 -1.57
C VAL A 775 -2.36 -12.93 -0.71
N PRO A 776 -2.19 -12.56 0.58
CA PRO A 776 -1.27 -13.27 1.47
C PRO A 776 -1.71 -14.73 1.68
N GLN A 777 -0.74 -15.64 1.77
CA GLN A 777 -1.02 -17.09 1.94
C GLN A 777 -1.72 -17.39 3.28
N ASN A 778 -1.44 -16.59 4.32
CA ASN A 778 -2.15 -16.61 5.59
C ASN A 778 -2.38 -15.18 6.11
N HIS A 779 -3.64 -14.77 6.22
CA HIS A 779 -4.04 -13.44 6.66
C HIS A 779 -3.67 -13.13 8.13
N GLU A 780 -3.65 -14.12 9.03
CA GLU A 780 -3.38 -13.88 10.46
C GLU A 780 -1.95 -13.42 10.75
N SER A 781 -0.97 -13.86 9.93
CA SER A 781 0.45 -13.64 10.21
C SER A 781 0.87 -12.17 10.08
N LEU A 782 0.13 -11.37 9.31
CA LEU A 782 0.44 -9.95 9.06
C LEU A 782 -0.04 -9.01 10.19
N LEU A 783 -0.89 -9.49 11.10
CA LEU A 783 -1.34 -8.71 12.28
C LEU A 783 -0.34 -8.75 13.44
N SER A 784 0.72 -9.56 13.36
CA SER A 784 1.67 -9.81 14.46
C SER A 784 2.97 -8.99 14.40
N GLU A 785 3.35 -8.46 13.24
CA GLU A 785 4.48 -7.54 13.08
C GLU A 785 4.01 -6.24 12.41
N GLY A 786 3.97 -5.15 13.18
CA GLY A 786 3.25 -3.94 12.79
C GLY A 786 3.96 -3.05 11.77
N TYR A 787 3.33 -2.83 10.61
CA TYR A 787 3.73 -1.81 9.64
C TYR A 787 2.65 -0.76 9.39
N THR A 788 2.82 0.39 10.03
CA THR A 788 2.29 1.66 9.50
C THR A 788 3.30 2.19 8.48
N GLN A 789 2.86 2.49 7.25
CA GLN A 789 3.67 3.03 6.13
C GLN A 789 4.75 2.11 5.51
N ALA A 790 4.37 1.20 4.60
CA ALA A 790 5.24 0.74 3.49
C ALA A 790 4.49 -0.09 2.41
N ALA A 791 3.87 0.56 1.40
CA ALA A 791 3.33 -0.14 0.21
C ALA A 791 3.14 0.79 -1.01
N ALA A 792 4.11 1.67 -1.28
CA ALA A 792 4.19 2.40 -2.55
C ALA A 792 5.65 2.43 -3.00
N ALA A 793 5.89 2.04 -4.26
CA ALA A 793 7.19 1.88 -4.93
C ALA A 793 8.13 0.81 -4.33
N ARG A 794 8.27 -0.32 -5.03
CA ARG A 794 9.48 -1.17 -5.01
C ARG A 794 9.61 -2.00 -6.29
N ASP A 795 9.88 -1.32 -7.41
CA ASP A 795 10.29 -1.97 -8.66
C ASP A 795 11.63 -2.69 -8.48
N VAL A 796 11.76 -3.94 -8.96
CA VAL A 796 13.05 -4.65 -9.06
C VAL A 796 13.10 -5.55 -10.31
N GLU A 797 13.68 -5.02 -11.39
CA GLU A 797 14.36 -5.82 -12.42
C GLU A 797 15.85 -6.01 -12.04
N PRO A 798 16.63 -6.85 -12.75
CA PRO A 798 16.37 -8.27 -13.02
C PRO A 798 17.60 -9.11 -12.57
N PHE A 799 17.50 -10.45 -12.57
CA PHE A 799 18.70 -11.29 -12.42
C PHE A 799 18.87 -12.30 -13.55
N LEU A 800 20.09 -12.37 -14.08
CA LEU A 800 20.48 -13.17 -15.24
C LEU A 800 20.87 -14.58 -14.82
N ALA A 801 20.43 -15.59 -15.58
CA ALA A 801 20.81 -16.99 -15.41
C ALA A 801 21.30 -17.59 -16.74
N GLU A 802 22.47 -18.24 -16.72
CA GLU A 802 23.00 -19.23 -17.69
C GLU A 802 24.43 -19.64 -17.23
N PRO A 803 25.10 -20.70 -17.76
CA PRO A 803 24.77 -21.47 -18.97
C PRO A 803 24.84 -23.03 -18.89
N VAL A 804 24.48 -23.63 -20.05
CA VAL A 804 24.74 -24.98 -20.64
C VAL A 804 24.00 -26.25 -20.17
N PRO A 805 23.48 -27.11 -21.11
CA PRO A 805 22.58 -28.26 -20.83
C PRO A 805 23.27 -29.65 -21.08
N PRO A 806 23.09 -30.50 -22.15
CA PRO A 806 22.29 -30.47 -23.40
C PRO A 806 21.43 -31.75 -23.73
N MET A 807 20.66 -31.67 -24.85
CA MET A 807 20.08 -32.77 -25.67
C MET A 807 18.86 -33.58 -25.14
N ALA A 808 17.91 -34.06 -25.96
CA ALA A 808 17.48 -33.80 -27.36
C ALA A 808 16.10 -34.50 -27.60
N LEU A 809 15.25 -34.24 -28.61
CA LEU A 809 15.46 -34.41 -30.07
C LEU A 809 14.29 -33.79 -30.93
N LEU A 810 14.64 -33.37 -32.17
CA LEU A 810 13.85 -33.42 -33.42
C LEU A 810 12.50 -32.68 -33.61
N ARG A 811 12.59 -31.45 -34.18
CA ARG A 811 12.08 -30.97 -35.50
C ARG A 811 11.29 -31.93 -36.44
N PRO A 812 10.53 -31.46 -37.48
CA PRO A 812 10.30 -30.07 -37.99
C PRO A 812 8.82 -29.69 -38.35
N MET A 813 8.62 -28.47 -38.88
CA MET A 813 7.66 -27.96 -39.93
C MET A 813 6.36 -28.77 -40.26
N GLU A 814 5.19 -28.19 -40.57
CA GLU A 814 4.95 -27.19 -41.64
C GLU A 814 3.49 -26.61 -41.66
N SER A 815 3.30 -25.44 -42.29
CA SER A 815 2.10 -24.90 -43.01
C SER A 815 0.62 -25.27 -42.64
N CYS A 816 -0.16 -24.23 -42.28
CA CYS A 816 -1.58 -23.92 -42.64
C CYS A 816 -2.67 -25.02 -42.72
N ALA A 817 -3.78 -24.85 -41.96
CA ALA A 817 -5.09 -24.38 -42.49
C ALA A 817 -6.21 -24.33 -41.41
N MET A 818 -7.21 -23.46 -41.60
CA MET A 818 -8.53 -23.50 -40.92
C MET A 818 -9.53 -24.25 -41.81
N PRO A 819 -10.53 -24.96 -41.25
CA PRO A 819 -11.91 -24.48 -41.42
C PRO A 819 -12.90 -24.72 -40.25
N SER A 820 -13.65 -23.66 -39.94
CA SER A 820 -15.06 -23.57 -39.46
C SER A 820 -15.81 -24.72 -38.74
N GLU A 821 -16.20 -24.40 -37.49
CA GLU A 821 -17.57 -24.47 -36.88
C GLU A 821 -18.35 -25.78 -36.69
N GLU A 822 -18.68 -26.11 -35.42
CA GLU A 822 -20.04 -26.48 -34.98
C GLU A 822 -20.23 -26.31 -33.44
N THR A 823 -21.39 -26.68 -32.87
CA THR A 823 -21.83 -26.32 -31.50
C THR A 823 -21.66 -27.47 -30.49
N GLN A 824 -21.39 -27.18 -29.20
CA GLN A 824 -21.32 -28.21 -28.14
C GLN A 824 -22.28 -27.98 -26.97
N GLN A 825 -23.18 -28.95 -26.75
CA GLN A 825 -23.79 -29.25 -25.45
C GLN A 825 -22.77 -29.95 -24.52
N PHE A 826 -23.13 -30.20 -23.26
CA PHE A 826 -22.36 -31.14 -22.43
C PHE A 826 -22.62 -32.58 -22.92
N PRO A 827 -21.57 -33.39 -23.20
CA PRO A 827 -21.72 -34.68 -23.90
C PRO A 827 -22.08 -35.84 -22.95
N ASP A 828 -23.28 -35.78 -22.38
CA ASP A 828 -23.91 -36.89 -21.66
C ASP A 828 -24.71 -37.81 -22.59
N ASP A 829 -25.34 -38.86 -22.05
CA ASP A 829 -25.97 -39.91 -22.85
C ASP A 829 -27.41 -39.60 -23.26
N ARG A 830 -27.97 -38.42 -22.93
CA ARG A 830 -29.42 -38.12 -23.03
C ARG A 830 -30.04 -38.29 -24.41
N GLY A 831 -29.22 -38.20 -25.47
CA GLY A 831 -29.63 -38.41 -26.87
C GLY A 831 -29.58 -39.87 -27.35
N SER A 832 -29.26 -40.82 -26.46
CA SER A 832 -28.94 -42.22 -26.81
C SER A 832 -29.56 -43.27 -25.87
N ILE A 833 -30.50 -42.88 -25.00
CA ILE A 833 -31.16 -43.77 -24.05
C ILE A 833 -32.29 -44.53 -24.75
N GLU A 834 -32.33 -45.85 -24.57
CA GLU A 834 -33.34 -46.77 -25.09
C GLU A 834 -34.10 -47.46 -23.93
N GLU A 835 -35.25 -48.09 -24.24
CA GLU A 835 -36.16 -48.66 -23.24
C GLU A 835 -35.58 -49.96 -22.65
N GLY A 836 -34.84 -49.84 -21.54
CA GLY A 836 -34.18 -50.94 -20.82
C GLY A 836 -32.77 -50.64 -20.32
N ASP A 837 -32.19 -49.48 -20.69
CA ASP A 837 -30.92 -49.01 -20.11
C ASP A 837 -31.06 -48.64 -18.63
N ARG A 838 -29.99 -48.78 -17.85
CA ARG A 838 -29.89 -48.23 -16.49
C ARG A 838 -29.50 -46.75 -16.57
N VAL A 839 -30.34 -45.86 -16.06
CA VAL A 839 -30.14 -44.40 -16.17
C VAL A 839 -29.80 -43.78 -14.81
N LEU A 840 -28.62 -43.18 -14.72
CA LEU A 840 -28.18 -42.38 -13.57
C LEU A 840 -28.29 -40.88 -13.91
N LEU A 841 -28.95 -40.10 -13.05
CA LEU A 841 -28.89 -38.64 -13.10
C LEU A 841 -27.85 -38.14 -12.09
N ILE A 842 -26.95 -37.27 -12.53
CA ILE A 842 -25.94 -36.60 -11.72
C ILE A 842 -26.31 -35.12 -11.65
N VAL A 843 -26.69 -34.64 -10.46
CA VAL A 843 -27.00 -33.23 -10.17
C VAL A 843 -25.87 -32.64 -9.32
N GLU A 844 -24.98 -31.92 -9.98
CA GLU A 844 -23.64 -31.56 -9.50
C GLU A 844 -23.19 -30.34 -10.31
N ASP A 845 -22.94 -29.20 -9.68
CA ASP A 845 -22.50 -27.99 -10.40
C ASP A 845 -21.02 -28.08 -10.82
N ASP A 846 -20.25 -28.93 -10.15
CA ASP A 846 -18.88 -29.23 -10.54
C ASP A 846 -18.81 -30.04 -11.85
N ILE A 847 -18.63 -29.36 -12.99
CA ILE A 847 -18.41 -29.98 -14.31
C ILE A 847 -17.29 -31.05 -14.31
N HIS A 848 -16.21 -30.88 -13.53
CA HIS A 848 -15.10 -31.84 -13.50
C HIS A 848 -15.42 -33.06 -12.62
N PHE A 849 -16.01 -32.87 -11.44
CA PHE A 849 -16.45 -33.98 -10.59
C PHE A 849 -17.65 -34.71 -11.22
N ALA A 850 -18.63 -33.99 -11.77
CA ALA A 850 -19.73 -34.54 -12.56
C ALA A 850 -19.19 -35.37 -13.73
N LYS A 851 -18.14 -34.92 -14.43
CA LYS A 851 -17.47 -35.72 -15.46
C LYS A 851 -16.80 -36.97 -14.90
N ILE A 852 -16.10 -36.90 -13.76
CA ILE A 852 -15.48 -38.06 -13.11
C ILE A 852 -16.56 -39.09 -12.70
N CYS A 853 -17.67 -38.65 -12.13
CA CYS A 853 -18.82 -39.48 -11.79
C CYS A 853 -19.48 -40.08 -13.05
N MET A 854 -19.65 -39.28 -14.12
CA MET A 854 -20.21 -39.70 -15.40
C MET A 854 -19.35 -40.78 -16.07
N ASP A 855 -18.04 -40.55 -16.18
CA ASP A 855 -17.12 -41.49 -16.81
C ASP A 855 -16.96 -42.77 -15.95
N THR A 856 -16.96 -42.67 -14.61
CA THR A 856 -16.94 -43.84 -13.70
C THR A 856 -18.25 -44.65 -13.73
N ALA A 857 -19.41 -43.99 -13.88
CA ALA A 857 -20.70 -44.67 -14.04
C ALA A 857 -20.84 -45.34 -15.41
N ARG A 858 -20.30 -44.73 -16.48
CA ARG A 858 -20.19 -45.31 -17.82
C ARG A 858 -19.24 -46.51 -17.86
N GLU A 859 -18.10 -46.46 -17.16
CA GLU A 859 -17.19 -47.62 -16.97
C GLU A 859 -17.91 -48.84 -16.38
N ARG A 860 -19.01 -48.63 -15.65
CA ARG A 860 -19.87 -49.65 -15.03
C ARG A 860 -21.17 -49.94 -15.78
N GLY A 861 -21.41 -49.30 -16.93
CA GLY A 861 -22.54 -49.59 -17.80
C GLY A 861 -23.86 -48.86 -17.48
N PHE A 862 -23.83 -47.80 -16.65
CA PHE A 862 -24.95 -46.85 -16.59
C PHE A 862 -24.88 -45.88 -17.77
N LYS A 863 -26.04 -45.57 -18.36
CA LYS A 863 -26.18 -44.34 -19.15
C LYS A 863 -26.45 -43.17 -18.21
N THR A 864 -25.90 -42.02 -18.55
CA THR A 864 -25.74 -40.90 -17.64
C THR A 864 -26.39 -39.63 -18.18
N ILE A 865 -27.11 -38.92 -17.32
CA ILE A 865 -27.63 -37.58 -17.56
C ILE A 865 -26.98 -36.64 -16.54
N VAL A 866 -26.49 -35.47 -16.97
CA VAL A 866 -25.82 -34.50 -16.09
C VAL A 866 -26.60 -33.19 -16.05
N ALA A 867 -26.82 -32.69 -14.83
CA ALA A 867 -27.47 -31.41 -14.54
C ALA A 867 -26.53 -30.56 -13.67
N LEU A 868 -26.12 -29.40 -14.20
CA LEU A 868 -25.16 -28.50 -13.56
C LEU A 868 -25.81 -27.45 -12.64
N GLN A 869 -27.14 -27.51 -12.50
CA GLN A 869 -27.95 -26.61 -11.67
C GLN A 869 -29.13 -27.40 -11.07
N GLY A 870 -29.54 -27.04 -9.86
CA GLY A 870 -30.46 -27.82 -9.06
C GLY A 870 -31.91 -27.85 -9.56
N ASP A 871 -32.38 -26.72 -10.08
CA ASP A 871 -33.68 -26.57 -10.75
C ASP A 871 -33.80 -27.49 -11.98
N THR A 872 -32.78 -27.45 -12.83
CA THR A 872 -32.63 -28.26 -14.05
C THR A 872 -32.54 -29.74 -13.70
N GLY A 873 -31.86 -30.10 -12.59
CA GLY A 873 -31.83 -31.47 -12.07
C GLY A 873 -33.21 -31.98 -11.65
N LEU A 874 -34.01 -31.15 -10.99
CA LEU A 874 -35.37 -31.49 -10.59
C LEU A 874 -36.31 -31.67 -11.79
N GLU A 875 -36.18 -30.85 -12.84
CA GLU A 875 -36.93 -31.05 -14.09
C GLU A 875 -36.53 -32.34 -14.81
N LEU A 876 -35.23 -32.59 -14.98
CA LEU A 876 -34.71 -33.79 -15.65
C LEU A 876 -35.08 -35.08 -14.90
N ALA A 877 -35.06 -35.07 -13.57
CA ALA A 877 -35.52 -36.19 -12.74
C ALA A 877 -36.99 -36.56 -13.01
N LYS A 878 -37.87 -35.58 -13.25
CA LYS A 878 -39.29 -35.81 -13.54
C LYS A 878 -39.54 -36.21 -15.00
N ALA A 879 -38.76 -35.65 -15.93
CA ALA A 879 -38.87 -35.94 -17.35
C ALA A 879 -38.35 -37.33 -17.71
N TYR A 880 -37.16 -37.71 -17.23
CA TYR A 880 -36.47 -38.95 -17.61
C TYR A 880 -36.63 -40.09 -16.60
N LYS A 881 -37.01 -39.82 -15.33
CA LYS A 881 -37.23 -40.81 -14.27
C LYS A 881 -36.08 -41.81 -14.12
N PRO A 882 -34.88 -41.33 -13.77
CA PRO A 882 -33.68 -42.17 -13.65
C PRO A 882 -33.83 -43.24 -12.56
N ASP A 883 -33.14 -44.37 -12.72
CA ASP A 883 -33.08 -45.45 -11.73
C ASP A 883 -32.36 -45.03 -10.45
N ALA A 884 -31.47 -44.03 -10.52
CA ALA A 884 -30.79 -43.43 -9.38
C ALA A 884 -30.41 -41.96 -9.60
N ILE A 885 -30.24 -41.21 -8.51
CA ILE A 885 -29.79 -39.82 -8.53
C ILE A 885 -28.56 -39.66 -7.61
N LEU A 886 -27.47 -39.12 -8.16
CA LEU A 886 -26.36 -38.54 -7.39
C LEU A 886 -26.65 -37.04 -7.23
N LEU A 887 -26.65 -36.51 -6.01
CA LEU A 887 -27.09 -35.15 -5.70
C LEU A 887 -26.11 -34.44 -4.75
N ASP A 888 -25.52 -33.31 -5.17
CA ASP A 888 -24.83 -32.41 -4.24
C ASP A 888 -25.83 -31.58 -3.42
N ILE A 889 -25.43 -31.18 -2.21
CA ILE A 889 -26.14 -30.24 -1.34
C ILE A 889 -25.90 -28.76 -1.73
N GLN A 890 -24.69 -28.38 -2.11
CA GLN A 890 -24.25 -26.99 -2.29
C GLN A 890 -24.55 -26.43 -3.70
N LEU A 891 -25.68 -26.83 -4.28
CA LEU A 891 -26.08 -26.45 -5.62
C LEU A 891 -26.51 -24.97 -5.73
N PRO A 892 -26.24 -24.30 -6.87
CA PRO A 892 -26.70 -22.95 -7.13
C PRO A 892 -28.21 -22.91 -7.45
N VAL A 893 -28.83 -21.74 -7.21
CA VAL A 893 -30.25 -21.42 -7.39
C VAL A 893 -31.19 -22.10 -6.37
N ILE A 894 -31.08 -23.42 -6.19
CA ILE A 894 -31.84 -24.19 -5.19
C ILE A 894 -30.87 -25.17 -4.53
N ASP A 895 -30.87 -25.25 -3.20
CA ASP A 895 -30.00 -26.17 -2.47
C ASP A 895 -30.46 -27.63 -2.59
N GLY A 896 -29.51 -28.57 -2.51
CA GLY A 896 -29.78 -30.00 -2.60
C GLY A 896 -30.68 -30.52 -1.49
N TRP A 897 -30.75 -29.83 -0.34
CA TRP A 897 -31.73 -30.13 0.70
C TRP A 897 -33.16 -29.87 0.22
N SER A 898 -33.46 -28.69 -0.33
CA SER A 898 -34.79 -28.40 -0.88
C SER A 898 -35.11 -29.32 -2.07
N ILE A 899 -34.12 -29.64 -2.92
CA ILE A 899 -34.31 -30.58 -4.03
C ILE A 899 -34.63 -31.99 -3.55
N LEU A 900 -33.92 -32.51 -2.53
CA LEU A 900 -34.23 -33.79 -1.89
C LEU A 900 -35.66 -33.77 -1.32
N VAL A 901 -36.03 -32.70 -0.60
CA VAL A 901 -37.38 -32.52 -0.05
C VAL A 901 -38.44 -32.46 -1.17
N HIS A 902 -38.16 -31.80 -2.30
CA HIS A 902 -39.07 -31.77 -3.46
C HIS A 902 -39.18 -33.12 -4.18
N LEU A 903 -38.07 -33.86 -4.33
CA LEU A 903 -38.05 -35.20 -4.92
C LEU A 903 -38.80 -36.21 -4.05
N LYS A 904 -38.67 -36.12 -2.72
CA LYS A 904 -39.25 -37.06 -1.73
C LYS A 904 -40.72 -36.76 -1.39
N ASN A 905 -41.17 -35.53 -1.59
CA ASN A 905 -42.58 -35.13 -1.51
C ASN A 905 -43.38 -35.29 -2.82
N ASP A 906 -42.75 -35.76 -3.91
CA ASP A 906 -43.42 -36.03 -5.18
C ASP A 906 -43.55 -37.55 -5.43
N ALA A 907 -44.79 -38.04 -5.51
CA ALA A 907 -45.09 -39.47 -5.68
C ALA A 907 -44.44 -40.09 -6.93
N ALA A 908 -44.12 -39.29 -7.96
CA ALA A 908 -43.45 -39.78 -9.16
C ALA A 908 -41.94 -40.06 -8.96
N THR A 909 -41.27 -39.37 -8.02
CA THR A 909 -39.81 -39.44 -7.83
C THR A 909 -39.37 -39.93 -6.45
N ARG A 910 -40.24 -39.94 -5.45
CA ARG A 910 -39.87 -40.20 -4.03
C ARG A 910 -39.19 -41.53 -3.75
N HIS A 911 -39.55 -42.55 -4.51
CA HIS A 911 -39.00 -43.91 -4.38
C HIS A 911 -37.59 -44.02 -4.99
N ILE A 912 -37.21 -43.10 -5.88
CA ILE A 912 -35.89 -43.13 -6.55
C ILE A 912 -34.78 -43.05 -5.48
N PRO A 913 -33.77 -43.92 -5.53
CA PRO A 913 -32.62 -43.86 -4.65
C PRO A 913 -31.82 -42.57 -4.92
N VAL A 914 -31.66 -41.75 -3.88
CA VAL A 914 -30.82 -40.55 -3.92
C VAL A 914 -29.59 -40.82 -3.06
N HIS A 915 -28.40 -40.64 -3.64
CA HIS A 915 -27.12 -40.70 -2.95
C HIS A 915 -26.59 -39.27 -2.84
N ILE A 916 -26.37 -38.79 -1.62
CA ILE A 916 -25.94 -37.41 -1.36
C ILE A 916 -24.42 -37.33 -1.44
N VAL A 917 -23.92 -36.26 -2.05
CA VAL A 917 -22.51 -35.86 -2.01
C VAL A 917 -22.42 -34.50 -1.31
N SER A 918 -21.44 -34.29 -0.42
CA SER A 918 -21.18 -32.97 0.20
C SER A 918 -19.80 -32.88 0.83
N VAL A 919 -19.42 -31.67 1.20
CA VAL A 919 -18.21 -31.32 1.97
C VAL A 919 -18.49 -31.29 3.49
N VAL A 920 -19.77 -31.17 3.90
CA VAL A 920 -20.16 -30.85 5.30
C VAL A 920 -20.69 -32.07 6.08
N ASP A 921 -20.24 -32.25 7.32
CA ASP A 921 -20.57 -33.39 8.22
C ASP A 921 -22.01 -33.39 8.80
N GLU A 922 -23.04 -33.13 7.99
CA GLU A 922 -24.46 -33.27 8.38
C GLU A 922 -25.11 -34.57 7.85
N ILE A 923 -24.31 -35.64 7.83
CA ILE A 923 -24.62 -37.01 7.32
C ILE A 923 -26.04 -37.48 7.70
N GLN A 924 -26.47 -37.20 8.93
CA GLN A 924 -27.73 -37.71 9.46
C GLN A 924 -28.98 -37.05 8.87
N GLN A 925 -28.90 -35.76 8.50
CA GLN A 925 -30.06 -35.03 8.02
C GLN A 925 -30.58 -35.63 6.71
N GLY A 926 -29.67 -35.96 5.78
CA GLY A 926 -30.00 -36.59 4.49
C GLY A 926 -30.57 -37.99 4.61
N LEU A 927 -29.99 -38.83 5.46
CA LEU A 927 -30.50 -40.17 5.72
C LEU A 927 -31.89 -40.13 6.40
N SER A 928 -32.13 -39.14 7.28
CA SER A 928 -33.45 -38.91 7.87
C SER A 928 -34.50 -38.37 6.88
N MET A 929 -34.05 -37.72 5.80
CA MET A 929 -34.87 -37.18 4.70
C MET A 929 -35.06 -38.17 3.54
N GLY A 930 -34.57 -39.42 3.65
CA GLY A 930 -34.83 -40.48 2.67
C GLY A 930 -33.83 -40.58 1.51
N ALA A 931 -32.60 -40.10 1.71
CA ALA A 931 -31.44 -40.52 0.93
C ALA A 931 -30.91 -41.87 1.44
N ILE A 932 -30.26 -42.65 0.56
CA ILE A 932 -29.77 -44.01 0.89
C ILE A 932 -28.40 -43.97 1.58
N ALA A 933 -27.50 -43.17 1.04
CA ALA A 933 -26.10 -43.15 1.43
C ALA A 933 -25.51 -41.76 1.16
N TYR A 934 -24.33 -41.55 1.74
CA TYR A 934 -23.61 -40.29 1.76
C TYR A 934 -22.16 -40.51 1.36
N LEU A 935 -21.66 -39.64 0.48
CA LEU A 935 -20.27 -39.59 0.03
C LEU A 935 -19.66 -38.23 0.43
N GLN A 936 -18.59 -38.25 1.22
CA GLN A 936 -17.87 -37.04 1.60
C GLN A 936 -16.87 -36.65 0.50
N LYS A 937 -16.90 -35.39 0.09
CA LYS A 937 -15.84 -34.76 -0.73
C LYS A 937 -14.68 -34.33 0.19
N PRO A 938 -13.41 -34.49 -0.21
CA PRO A 938 -12.93 -35.10 -1.45
C PRO A 938 -12.91 -36.65 -1.36
N SER A 939 -13.67 -37.31 -2.23
CA SER A 939 -13.72 -38.77 -2.34
C SER A 939 -12.62 -39.30 -3.27
N SER A 940 -11.90 -40.35 -2.88
CA SER A 940 -10.99 -41.07 -3.79
C SER A 940 -11.77 -41.83 -4.87
N LYS A 941 -11.10 -42.26 -5.96
CA LYS A 941 -11.77 -43.11 -6.97
C LYS A 941 -12.29 -44.41 -6.33
N GLU A 942 -11.56 -44.99 -5.37
CA GLU A 942 -12.05 -46.13 -4.56
C GLU A 942 -13.35 -45.82 -3.81
N SER A 943 -13.50 -44.64 -3.20
CA SER A 943 -14.73 -44.26 -2.50
C SER A 943 -15.91 -44.06 -3.44
N LEU A 944 -15.68 -43.45 -4.62
CA LEU A 944 -16.69 -43.35 -5.69
C LEU A 944 -17.08 -44.74 -6.22
N GLU A 945 -16.11 -45.61 -6.49
CA GLU A 945 -16.35 -46.99 -6.91
C GLU A 945 -17.12 -47.78 -5.84
N GLN A 946 -16.87 -47.57 -4.55
CA GLN A 946 -17.67 -48.16 -3.46
C GLN A 946 -19.11 -47.62 -3.47
N ALA A 947 -19.33 -46.33 -3.71
CA ALA A 947 -20.67 -45.75 -3.81
C ALA A 947 -21.47 -46.30 -5.01
N PHE A 948 -20.84 -46.42 -6.19
CA PHE A 948 -21.48 -47.06 -7.35
C PHE A 948 -21.74 -48.56 -7.11
N THR A 949 -20.81 -49.28 -6.47
CA THR A 949 -21.03 -50.69 -6.08
C THR A 949 -22.21 -50.84 -5.10
N GLN A 950 -22.44 -49.86 -4.22
CA GLN A 950 -23.61 -49.85 -3.34
C GLN A 950 -24.91 -49.56 -4.10
N ILE A 951 -24.90 -48.65 -5.08
CA ILE A 951 -26.06 -48.37 -5.95
C ILE A 951 -26.41 -49.61 -6.80
N GLU A 952 -25.42 -50.30 -7.37
CA GLU A 952 -25.59 -51.56 -8.11
C GLU A 952 -26.17 -52.68 -7.22
N ALA A 953 -25.54 -52.94 -6.07
CA ALA A 953 -26.02 -53.94 -5.12
C ALA A 953 -27.44 -53.62 -4.58
N PHE A 954 -27.83 -52.34 -4.56
CA PHE A 954 -29.18 -51.92 -4.21
C PHE A 954 -30.17 -52.18 -5.35
N LEU A 955 -29.79 -51.95 -6.61
CA LEU A 955 -30.64 -52.17 -7.79
C LEU A 955 -30.80 -53.66 -8.16
N ASP A 956 -29.78 -54.49 -7.95
CA ASP A 956 -29.79 -55.91 -8.33
C ASP A 956 -30.50 -56.82 -7.30
N ASN A 957 -30.51 -56.47 -6.02
CA ASN A 957 -31.17 -57.26 -4.96
C ASN A 957 -32.69 -57.02 -4.91
N GLY A 958 -33.44 -57.70 -5.78
CA GLY A 958 -34.89 -57.56 -5.91
C GLY A 958 -35.78 -58.08 -4.78
N LEU A 959 -35.23 -58.48 -3.62
CA LEU A 959 -35.99 -58.98 -2.47
C LEU A 959 -35.40 -58.47 -1.16
N ARG A 960 -36.04 -57.44 -0.57
CA ARG A 960 -35.55 -56.75 0.64
C ARG A 960 -35.80 -57.57 1.91
N ARG A 961 -35.01 -57.34 2.96
CA ARG A 961 -35.18 -57.95 4.29
C ARG A 961 -35.49 -56.90 5.34
N LEU A 962 -36.61 -57.06 6.04
CA LEU A 962 -37.02 -56.20 7.15
C LEU A 962 -37.10 -57.00 8.45
N LEU A 963 -36.47 -56.49 9.51
CA LEU A 963 -36.55 -57.06 10.85
C LEU A 963 -37.67 -56.37 11.64
N LEU A 964 -38.65 -57.12 12.12
CA LEU A 964 -39.78 -56.61 12.91
C LEU A 964 -39.65 -57.06 14.37
N VAL A 965 -39.35 -56.13 15.26
CA VAL A 965 -39.16 -56.35 16.69
C VAL A 965 -40.40 -55.89 17.45
N GLY A 966 -40.97 -56.75 18.29
CA GLY A 966 -42.10 -56.41 19.14
C GLY A 966 -42.49 -57.57 20.06
N LYS A 967 -43.06 -57.27 21.22
CA LYS A 967 -43.45 -58.29 22.22
C LYS A 967 -44.79 -58.94 21.90
N ASP A 968 -45.72 -58.19 21.33
CA ASP A 968 -47.06 -58.63 20.97
C ASP A 968 -47.04 -59.40 19.63
N GLU A 969 -47.71 -60.54 19.54
CA GLU A 969 -47.75 -61.39 18.35
C GLU A 969 -48.87 -60.99 17.36
N ASP A 970 -50.02 -60.54 17.86
CA ASP A 970 -51.15 -60.09 17.04
C ASP A 970 -50.81 -58.76 16.33
N HIS A 971 -50.19 -57.82 17.05
CA HIS A 971 -49.68 -56.57 16.48
C HIS A 971 -48.59 -56.82 15.44
N ARG A 972 -47.62 -57.71 15.73
CA ARG A 972 -46.59 -58.07 14.73
C ARG A 972 -47.18 -58.72 13.49
N SER A 973 -48.20 -59.58 13.62
CA SER A 973 -48.89 -60.16 12.46
C SER A 973 -49.56 -59.07 11.60
N THR A 974 -50.20 -58.10 12.24
CA THR A 974 -50.87 -56.96 11.58
C THR A 974 -49.87 -56.07 10.82
N ILE A 975 -48.73 -55.74 11.44
CA ILE A 975 -47.65 -54.97 10.79
C ILE A 975 -47.01 -55.78 9.64
N THR A 976 -46.89 -57.10 9.81
CA THR A 976 -46.37 -58.01 8.77
C THR A 976 -47.30 -58.06 7.55
N GLU A 977 -48.62 -58.11 7.73
CA GLU A 977 -49.58 -58.04 6.61
C GLU A 977 -49.59 -56.65 5.93
N LEU A 978 -49.48 -55.59 6.73
CA LEU A 978 -49.47 -54.22 6.22
C LEU A 978 -48.24 -53.91 5.36
N ILE A 979 -47.05 -54.30 5.79
CA ILE A 979 -45.80 -54.04 5.05
C ILE A 979 -45.54 -55.14 4.00
N GLY A 980 -45.75 -56.41 4.37
CA GLY A 980 -45.38 -57.59 3.60
C GLY A 980 -46.04 -57.70 2.23
N HIS A 981 -45.27 -58.26 1.29
CA HIS A 981 -45.61 -58.53 -0.11
C HIS A 981 -44.40 -59.26 -0.76
N ASP A 982 -44.51 -59.73 -1.99
CA ASP A 982 -43.51 -60.56 -2.69
C ASP A 982 -42.10 -59.91 -2.81
N ASP A 983 -42.00 -58.59 -2.67
CA ASP A 983 -40.74 -57.81 -2.73
C ASP A 983 -40.04 -57.63 -1.37
N VAL A 984 -40.64 -58.07 -0.25
CA VAL A 984 -40.09 -57.88 1.11
C VAL A 984 -40.23 -59.14 1.97
N GLN A 985 -39.11 -59.78 2.31
CA GLN A 985 -39.03 -60.81 3.33
C GLN A 985 -38.98 -60.17 4.73
N ILE A 986 -40.02 -60.40 5.54
CA ILE A 986 -40.07 -59.95 6.93
C ILE A 986 -39.61 -61.09 7.85
N VAL A 987 -38.67 -60.79 8.74
CA VAL A 987 -38.25 -61.67 9.86
C VAL A 987 -38.72 -61.02 11.15
N SER A 988 -39.35 -61.78 12.04
CA SER A 988 -39.88 -61.26 13.31
C SER A 988 -39.06 -61.72 14.52
N ALA A 989 -38.91 -60.83 15.50
CA ALA A 989 -38.29 -61.09 16.79
C ALA A 989 -39.24 -60.66 17.93
N SER A 990 -39.19 -61.35 19.07
CA SER A 990 -40.06 -61.16 20.24
C SER A 990 -39.58 -60.08 21.23
N GLY A 991 -38.37 -59.55 21.03
CA GLY A 991 -37.81 -58.48 21.86
C GLY A 991 -36.34 -58.21 21.55
N GLY A 992 -35.77 -57.18 22.19
CA GLY A 992 -34.45 -56.64 21.82
C GLY A 992 -33.29 -57.66 21.83
N ALA A 993 -33.32 -58.67 22.70
CA ALA A 993 -32.26 -59.68 22.79
C ALA A 993 -32.24 -60.66 21.60
N GLU A 994 -33.42 -61.08 21.12
CA GLU A 994 -33.55 -61.98 19.96
C GLU A 994 -33.25 -61.24 18.65
N ALA A 995 -33.71 -59.98 18.54
CA ALA A 995 -33.36 -59.09 17.43
C ALA A 995 -31.84 -58.92 17.30
N TRP A 996 -31.12 -58.80 18.42
CA TRP A 996 -29.66 -58.69 18.45
C TRP A 996 -28.94 -59.96 17.95
N GLU A 997 -29.51 -61.15 18.15
CA GLU A 997 -28.97 -62.36 17.54
C GLU A 997 -29.22 -62.43 16.04
N GLU A 998 -30.41 -62.05 15.56
CA GLU A 998 -30.72 -62.03 14.12
C GLU A 998 -29.85 -61.02 13.35
N LEU A 999 -29.64 -59.81 13.91
CA LEU A 999 -28.72 -58.80 13.37
C LEU A 999 -27.27 -59.30 13.25
N LYS A 1000 -26.88 -60.34 13.98
CA LYS A 1000 -25.54 -60.98 13.89
C LYS A 1000 -25.50 -62.22 13.00
N LYS A 1001 -26.66 -62.80 12.64
CA LYS A 1001 -26.76 -63.93 11.70
C LYS A 1001 -26.88 -63.46 10.25
N GLN A 1002 -27.53 -62.31 10.02
CA GLN A 1002 -27.87 -61.82 8.69
C GLN A 1002 -28.06 -60.29 8.65
N SER A 1003 -27.80 -59.68 7.50
CA SER A 1003 -28.06 -58.27 7.23
C SER A 1003 -29.53 -57.99 6.90
N PHE A 1004 -30.01 -56.82 7.29
CA PHE A 1004 -31.36 -56.31 7.00
C PHE A 1004 -31.26 -54.92 6.35
N ASP A 1005 -32.24 -54.57 5.51
CA ASP A 1005 -32.34 -53.26 4.84
C ASP A 1005 -33.07 -52.22 5.72
N CYS A 1006 -33.93 -52.66 6.63
CA CYS A 1006 -34.68 -51.82 7.56
C CYS A 1006 -35.05 -52.62 8.82
N MET A 1007 -35.17 -51.96 9.97
CA MET A 1007 -35.77 -52.51 11.17
C MET A 1007 -36.99 -51.69 11.61
N VAL A 1008 -38.03 -52.36 12.07
CA VAL A 1008 -39.21 -51.76 12.71
C VAL A 1008 -39.26 -52.25 14.16
N ILE A 1009 -39.40 -51.33 15.11
CA ILE A 1009 -39.59 -51.66 16.53
C ILE A 1009 -40.95 -51.14 16.98
N ASP A 1010 -41.86 -52.04 17.39
CA ASP A 1010 -43.09 -51.67 18.10
C ASP A 1010 -42.74 -51.48 19.60
N MET A 1011 -42.77 -50.24 20.09
CA MET A 1011 -42.34 -49.88 21.45
C MET A 1011 -43.51 -49.54 22.37
N GLY A 1012 -43.64 -50.30 23.46
CA GLY A 1012 -44.54 -50.01 24.57
C GLY A 1012 -43.98 -48.98 25.58
N PRO A 1013 -44.82 -48.45 26.49
CA PRO A 1013 -44.48 -47.36 27.41
C PRO A 1013 -43.52 -47.72 28.56
N THR A 1014 -42.89 -48.91 28.54
CA THR A 1014 -41.93 -49.37 29.58
C THR A 1014 -40.74 -50.16 29.00
N ASP A 1015 -40.43 -49.96 27.72
CA ASP A 1015 -39.57 -50.85 26.93
C ASP A 1015 -38.07 -50.51 27.03
N LEU A 1016 -37.52 -50.67 28.24
CA LEU A 1016 -36.10 -50.44 28.55
C LEU A 1016 -35.14 -51.36 27.78
N ALA A 1017 -35.54 -52.61 27.47
CA ALA A 1017 -34.70 -53.56 26.74
C ALA A 1017 -34.53 -53.19 25.25
N GLU A 1018 -35.51 -52.46 24.71
CA GLU A 1018 -35.53 -51.97 23.34
C GLU A 1018 -34.69 -50.68 23.22
N PHE A 1019 -34.60 -49.86 24.29
CA PHE A 1019 -33.57 -48.83 24.40
C PHE A 1019 -32.16 -49.43 24.54
N GLU A 1020 -31.97 -50.52 25.30
CA GLU A 1020 -30.68 -51.23 25.33
C GLU A 1020 -30.28 -51.80 23.96
N LEU A 1021 -31.23 -52.20 23.10
CA LEU A 1021 -30.93 -52.58 21.72
C LEU A 1021 -30.38 -51.39 20.92
N LEU A 1022 -30.95 -50.19 21.07
CA LEU A 1022 -30.43 -48.98 20.43
C LEU A 1022 -29.03 -48.60 20.94
N ASP A 1023 -28.76 -48.72 22.25
CA ASP A 1023 -27.41 -48.53 22.81
C ASP A 1023 -26.39 -49.50 22.20
N ARG A 1024 -26.77 -50.77 21.97
CA ARG A 1024 -25.90 -51.78 21.35
C ARG A 1024 -25.67 -51.51 19.87
N ILE A 1025 -26.71 -51.16 19.11
CA ILE A 1025 -26.60 -50.77 17.69
C ILE A 1025 -25.71 -49.54 17.52
N LYS A 1026 -25.80 -48.55 18.43
CA LYS A 1026 -24.92 -47.38 18.45
C LYS A 1026 -23.44 -47.76 18.58
N SER A 1027 -23.14 -48.85 19.29
CA SER A 1027 -21.75 -49.28 19.54
C SER A 1027 -21.08 -49.97 18.34
N GLU A 1028 -21.84 -50.66 17.48
CA GLU A 1028 -21.29 -51.53 16.44
C GLU A 1028 -21.37 -50.87 15.04
N GLU A 1029 -20.21 -50.49 14.49
CA GLU A 1029 -20.12 -49.47 13.42
C GLU A 1029 -20.87 -49.85 12.13
N GLY A 1030 -20.90 -51.13 11.78
CA GLY A 1030 -21.64 -51.64 10.61
C GLY A 1030 -23.17 -51.54 10.75
N LEU A 1031 -23.71 -51.46 11.98
CA LEU A 1031 -25.15 -51.40 12.23
C LEU A 1031 -25.69 -49.97 12.41
N ARG A 1032 -24.82 -48.95 12.60
CA ARG A 1032 -25.22 -47.54 12.74
C ARG A 1032 -26.00 -46.99 11.52
N ARG A 1033 -25.84 -47.61 10.34
CA ARG A 1033 -26.48 -47.22 9.08
C ARG A 1033 -27.84 -47.88 8.84
N LEU A 1034 -28.28 -48.82 9.69
CA LEU A 1034 -29.58 -49.49 9.56
C LEU A 1034 -30.73 -48.49 9.88
N PRO A 1035 -31.69 -48.28 8.97
CA PRO A 1035 -32.88 -47.48 9.26
C PRO A 1035 -33.74 -48.14 10.33
N ILE A 1036 -34.10 -47.41 11.38
CA ILE A 1036 -34.97 -47.88 12.46
C ILE A 1036 -36.25 -47.05 12.51
N VAL A 1037 -37.38 -47.67 12.19
CA VAL A 1037 -38.70 -47.07 12.37
C VAL A 1037 -39.25 -47.52 13.73
N ILE A 1038 -39.39 -46.58 14.66
CA ILE A 1038 -40.06 -46.81 15.94
C ILE A 1038 -41.55 -46.54 15.74
N TYR A 1039 -42.35 -47.60 15.85
CA TYR A 1039 -43.80 -47.50 15.92
C TYR A 1039 -44.22 -47.43 17.40
N THR A 1040 -45.07 -46.47 17.75
CA THR A 1040 -45.71 -46.46 19.06
C THR A 1040 -47.05 -45.72 19.01
N GLN A 1041 -47.99 -46.14 19.85
CA GLN A 1041 -49.28 -45.47 20.04
C GLN A 1041 -49.29 -44.56 21.28
N HIS A 1042 -48.18 -44.46 22.02
CA HIS A 1042 -48.09 -43.62 23.22
C HIS A 1042 -47.51 -42.21 22.94
N ARG A 1043 -47.63 -41.30 23.91
CA ARG A 1043 -47.04 -39.94 23.85
C ARG A 1043 -45.82 -39.85 24.77
N TRP A 1044 -44.63 -39.89 24.17
CA TRP A 1044 -43.33 -39.72 24.84
C TRP A 1044 -43.28 -38.51 25.80
N ASP A 1045 -42.82 -38.74 27.05
CA ASP A 1045 -42.50 -37.69 28.01
C ASP A 1045 -41.26 -36.88 27.58
N SER A 1046 -41.18 -35.65 28.07
CA SER A 1046 -40.00 -34.78 28.18
C SER A 1046 -38.66 -35.52 28.28
N LYS A 1047 -38.52 -36.48 29.21
CA LYS A 1047 -37.26 -37.23 29.44
C LYS A 1047 -37.01 -38.29 28.38
N GLU A 1048 -38.06 -38.91 27.85
CA GLU A 1048 -37.99 -39.95 26.83
C GLU A 1048 -37.67 -39.34 25.47
N ARG A 1049 -38.31 -38.22 25.12
CA ARG A 1049 -37.96 -37.39 23.95
C ARG A 1049 -36.50 -36.96 23.98
N LEU A 1050 -35.98 -36.57 25.14
CA LEU A 1050 -34.57 -36.17 25.30
C LEU A 1050 -33.61 -37.35 25.16
N ARG A 1051 -34.03 -38.58 25.51
CA ARG A 1051 -33.26 -39.81 25.22
C ARG A 1051 -33.31 -40.14 23.73
N LEU A 1052 -34.49 -40.18 23.13
CA LEU A 1052 -34.68 -40.44 21.69
C LEU A 1052 -33.90 -39.45 20.82
N LYS A 1053 -33.84 -38.16 21.20
CA LYS A 1053 -33.02 -37.17 20.48
C LYS A 1053 -31.52 -37.54 20.49
N LYS A 1054 -30.98 -37.97 21.63
CA LYS A 1054 -29.59 -38.47 21.77
C LYS A 1054 -29.29 -39.78 21.01
N TYR A 1055 -30.33 -40.50 20.58
CA TYR A 1055 -30.19 -41.66 19.69
C TYR A 1055 -30.33 -41.26 18.22
N ALA A 1056 -31.25 -40.36 17.89
CA ALA A 1056 -31.36 -39.74 16.57
C ALA A 1056 -30.06 -39.03 16.16
N GLU A 1057 -29.34 -38.41 17.11
CA GLU A 1057 -27.96 -37.89 17.01
C GLU A 1057 -26.88 -38.99 16.75
N SER A 1058 -27.26 -40.22 16.35
CA SER A 1058 -26.31 -41.31 16.05
C SER A 1058 -26.83 -42.49 15.22
N ILE A 1059 -28.14 -42.69 15.12
CA ILE A 1059 -28.79 -43.75 14.34
C ILE A 1059 -30.01 -43.13 13.64
N ILE A 1060 -30.33 -43.59 12.43
CA ILE A 1060 -31.52 -43.15 11.69
C ILE A 1060 -32.77 -43.66 12.41
N ILE A 1061 -33.50 -42.76 13.08
CA ILE A 1061 -34.71 -43.10 13.86
C ILE A 1061 -35.91 -42.26 13.39
N LYS A 1062 -37.05 -42.91 13.12
CA LYS A 1062 -38.34 -42.27 12.83
C LYS A 1062 -39.41 -42.70 13.85
N ASP A 1063 -40.12 -41.73 14.43
CA ASP A 1063 -41.20 -41.92 15.41
C ASP A 1063 -42.58 -41.86 14.71
N VAL A 1064 -43.25 -43.01 14.59
CA VAL A 1064 -44.45 -43.19 13.77
C VAL A 1064 -45.63 -43.67 14.59
N LYS A 1065 -46.79 -43.01 14.41
CA LYS A 1065 -47.98 -43.17 15.29
C LYS A 1065 -49.26 -43.62 14.60
N SER A 1066 -49.21 -43.92 13.30
CA SER A 1066 -50.35 -44.49 12.56
C SER A 1066 -49.89 -45.53 11.55
N PRO A 1067 -50.69 -46.57 11.25
CA PRO A 1067 -50.34 -47.61 10.29
C PRO A 1067 -50.05 -47.05 8.88
N GLU A 1068 -50.78 -46.03 8.46
CA GLU A 1068 -50.63 -45.42 7.13
C GLU A 1068 -49.25 -44.75 6.99
N ARG A 1069 -48.79 -44.04 8.02
CA ARG A 1069 -47.43 -43.47 8.06
C ARG A 1069 -46.36 -44.54 8.23
N LEU A 1070 -46.65 -45.66 8.89
CA LEU A 1070 -45.70 -46.79 9.00
C LEU A 1070 -45.48 -47.43 7.63
N LEU A 1071 -46.54 -47.60 6.84
CA LEU A 1071 -46.46 -48.01 5.45
C LEU A 1071 -45.72 -46.98 4.59
N ASP A 1072 -45.94 -45.68 4.81
CA ASP A 1072 -45.31 -44.59 4.04
C ASP A 1072 -43.79 -44.50 4.28
N GLU A 1073 -43.35 -44.50 5.54
CA GLU A 1073 -41.92 -44.48 5.91
C GLU A 1073 -41.21 -45.79 5.53
N THR A 1074 -41.83 -46.96 5.72
CA THR A 1074 -41.20 -48.24 5.31
C THR A 1074 -41.19 -48.45 3.81
N ALA A 1075 -42.17 -47.91 3.06
CA ALA A 1075 -42.09 -47.86 1.60
C ALA A 1075 -40.96 -46.92 1.12
N MET A 1076 -40.70 -45.83 1.84
CA MET A 1076 -39.56 -44.94 1.56
C MET A 1076 -38.22 -45.63 1.83
N PHE A 1077 -37.96 -46.16 3.03
CA PHE A 1077 -36.66 -46.78 3.37
C PHE A 1077 -36.37 -48.07 2.59
N LEU A 1078 -37.39 -48.81 2.15
CA LEU A 1078 -37.22 -49.96 1.26
C LEU A 1078 -37.23 -49.58 -0.24
N HIS A 1079 -37.39 -48.29 -0.56
CA HIS A 1079 -37.43 -47.70 -1.92
C HIS A 1079 -38.44 -48.38 -2.85
N ARG A 1080 -39.65 -48.60 -2.35
CA ARG A 1080 -40.70 -49.35 -3.05
C ARG A 1080 -41.42 -48.45 -4.06
N VAL A 1081 -41.42 -48.87 -5.32
CA VAL A 1081 -42.14 -48.19 -6.39
C VAL A 1081 -43.65 -48.28 -6.15
N GLU A 1082 -44.31 -47.17 -5.79
CA GLU A 1082 -45.76 -47.17 -5.47
C GLU A 1082 -46.63 -47.79 -6.58
N ALA A 1083 -46.21 -47.68 -7.85
CA ALA A 1083 -46.92 -48.25 -8.98
C ALA A 1083 -46.91 -49.79 -9.04
N ARG A 1084 -46.04 -50.46 -8.28
CA ARG A 1084 -45.99 -51.92 -8.12
C ARG A 1084 -46.72 -52.43 -6.86
N LEU A 1085 -47.17 -51.53 -5.98
CA LEU A 1085 -47.92 -51.91 -4.77
C LEU A 1085 -49.39 -52.25 -5.11
N PRO A 1086 -50.03 -53.17 -4.35
CA PRO A 1086 -51.47 -53.44 -4.46
C PRO A 1086 -52.31 -52.17 -4.33
N GLU A 1087 -53.38 -52.06 -5.13
CA GLU A 1087 -54.14 -50.81 -5.29
C GLU A 1087 -54.70 -50.25 -3.97
N ALA A 1088 -55.08 -51.13 -3.03
CA ALA A 1088 -55.52 -50.74 -1.69
C ALA A 1088 -54.41 -50.04 -0.89
N LYS A 1089 -53.17 -50.54 -0.93
CA LYS A 1089 -52.01 -49.92 -0.27
C LYS A 1089 -51.66 -48.58 -0.94
N ARG A 1090 -51.74 -48.50 -2.28
CA ARG A 1090 -51.48 -47.26 -3.05
C ARG A 1090 -52.48 -46.13 -2.76
N ARG A 1091 -53.78 -46.44 -2.65
CA ARG A 1091 -54.84 -45.46 -2.34
C ARG A 1091 -54.73 -44.84 -0.94
N ILE A 1092 -54.01 -45.48 -0.02
CA ILE A 1092 -53.74 -44.94 1.32
C ILE A 1092 -52.70 -43.82 1.24
N LEU A 1093 -51.55 -44.09 0.59
CA LEU A 1093 -50.46 -43.13 0.44
C LEU A 1093 -50.90 -41.85 -0.30
N GLN A 1094 -51.65 -42.01 -1.40
CA GLN A 1094 -52.15 -40.87 -2.20
C GLN A 1094 -53.04 -39.88 -1.44
N LYS A 1095 -53.65 -40.28 -0.31
CA LYS A 1095 -54.45 -39.36 0.53
C LYS A 1095 -53.61 -38.49 1.47
N LEU A 1096 -52.37 -38.87 1.77
CA LEU A 1096 -51.52 -38.17 2.74
C LEU A 1096 -50.81 -36.93 2.14
N HIS A 1097 -50.64 -36.86 0.82
CA HIS A 1097 -49.72 -35.90 0.17
C HIS A 1097 -50.40 -34.80 -0.69
N SER A 1098 -51.72 -34.59 -0.58
CA SER A 1098 -52.43 -33.52 -1.33
C SER A 1098 -52.17 -32.12 -0.75
N LYS A 1099 -51.81 -31.14 -1.61
CA LYS A 1099 -51.17 -29.88 -1.19
C LYS A 1099 -52.06 -28.80 -0.57
N GLU A 1100 -53.35 -28.73 -0.90
CA GLU A 1100 -54.20 -27.57 -0.54
C GLU A 1100 -55.01 -27.71 0.76
N ALA A 1101 -55.37 -28.93 1.18
CA ALA A 1101 -56.38 -29.17 2.23
C ALA A 1101 -55.96 -28.82 3.68
N VAL A 1102 -54.86 -28.09 3.87
CA VAL A 1102 -54.16 -27.92 5.15
C VAL A 1102 -54.31 -26.51 5.75
N PHE A 1103 -54.50 -25.49 4.91
CA PHE A 1103 -54.58 -24.09 5.35
C PHE A 1103 -56.02 -23.57 5.53
N ALA A 1104 -56.99 -24.16 4.82
CA ALA A 1104 -58.35 -23.65 4.73
C ALA A 1104 -59.05 -23.51 6.10
N GLY A 1105 -59.59 -22.32 6.37
CA GLY A 1105 -60.34 -21.99 7.58
C GLY A 1105 -59.50 -21.63 8.81
N LYS A 1106 -58.16 -21.57 8.71
CA LYS A 1106 -57.27 -21.17 9.81
C LYS A 1106 -57.27 -19.65 10.03
N LYS A 1107 -57.22 -19.23 11.30
CA LYS A 1107 -57.28 -17.82 11.72
C LYS A 1107 -55.91 -17.23 12.02
N VAL A 1108 -55.56 -16.14 11.35
CA VAL A 1108 -54.29 -15.43 11.54
C VAL A 1108 -54.53 -13.99 11.99
N LEU A 1109 -53.76 -13.52 12.96
CA LEU A 1109 -53.67 -12.10 13.31
C LEU A 1109 -52.37 -11.51 12.76
N LEU A 1110 -52.49 -10.48 11.92
CA LEU A 1110 -51.38 -9.73 11.35
C LEU A 1110 -51.25 -8.38 12.06
N VAL A 1111 -50.05 -8.07 12.54
CA VAL A 1111 -49.74 -6.82 13.25
C VAL A 1111 -48.55 -6.15 12.58
N ASP A 1112 -48.78 -5.01 11.92
CA ASP A 1112 -47.83 -4.24 11.12
C ASP A 1112 -48.40 -2.81 11.02
N ASP A 1113 -47.59 -1.76 11.18
CA ASP A 1113 -48.08 -0.37 11.17
C ASP A 1113 -48.21 0.21 9.74
N ASP A 1114 -47.54 -0.40 8.75
CA ASP A 1114 -47.71 -0.05 7.34
C ASP A 1114 -48.90 -0.80 6.71
N ILE A 1115 -49.99 -0.07 6.53
CA ILE A 1115 -51.22 -0.50 5.85
C ILE A 1115 -50.94 -1.18 4.50
N ARG A 1116 -49.84 -0.86 3.80
CA ARG A 1116 -49.43 -1.50 2.53
C ARG A 1116 -48.91 -2.92 2.74
N ASN A 1117 -48.14 -3.16 3.80
CA ASN A 1117 -47.69 -4.50 4.20
C ASN A 1117 -48.89 -5.34 4.67
N VAL A 1118 -49.77 -4.75 5.50
CA VAL A 1118 -51.03 -5.38 5.94
C VAL A 1118 -51.83 -5.84 4.73
N PHE A 1119 -52.10 -4.94 3.77
CA PHE A 1119 -52.85 -5.29 2.57
C PHE A 1119 -52.17 -6.35 1.71
N ALA A 1120 -50.85 -6.28 1.49
CA ALA A 1120 -50.13 -7.26 0.68
C ALA A 1120 -50.13 -8.67 1.32
N LEU A 1121 -49.90 -8.77 2.62
CA LEU A 1121 -49.86 -10.04 3.35
C LEU A 1121 -51.26 -10.60 3.60
N SER A 1122 -52.27 -9.79 3.87
CA SER A 1122 -53.67 -10.24 3.97
C SER A 1122 -54.13 -10.90 2.66
N ASN A 1123 -53.99 -10.23 1.51
CA ASN A 1123 -54.37 -10.81 0.21
C ASN A 1123 -53.60 -12.11 -0.09
N LEU A 1124 -52.30 -12.19 0.29
CA LEU A 1124 -51.48 -13.38 0.12
C LEU A 1124 -52.02 -14.56 0.94
N LEU A 1125 -52.42 -14.34 2.19
CA LEU A 1125 -52.90 -15.39 3.10
C LEU A 1125 -54.36 -15.79 2.81
N GLU A 1126 -55.23 -14.81 2.52
CA GLU A 1126 -56.62 -15.05 2.10
C GLU A 1126 -56.68 -15.87 0.79
N GLY A 1127 -55.69 -15.70 -0.11
CA GLY A 1127 -55.50 -16.53 -1.30
C GLY A 1127 -55.19 -18.02 -1.04
N TYR A 1128 -55.05 -18.45 0.22
CA TYR A 1128 -54.95 -19.85 0.65
C TYR A 1128 -56.07 -20.25 1.63
N ASP A 1129 -57.25 -19.61 1.52
CA ASP A 1129 -58.45 -19.84 2.35
C ASP A 1129 -58.24 -19.60 3.87
N MET A 1130 -57.23 -18.81 4.27
CA MET A 1130 -57.04 -18.40 5.67
C MET A 1130 -57.87 -17.14 6.01
N GLN A 1131 -58.40 -17.08 7.22
CA GLN A 1131 -59.12 -15.93 7.75
C GLN A 1131 -58.14 -14.98 8.44
N VAL A 1132 -57.90 -13.81 7.84
CA VAL A 1132 -56.97 -12.82 8.37
C VAL A 1132 -57.71 -11.74 9.18
N SER A 1133 -57.12 -11.37 10.31
CA SER A 1133 -57.49 -10.21 11.13
C SER A 1133 -56.26 -9.31 11.27
N PHE A 1134 -56.46 -7.98 11.37
CA PHE A 1134 -55.34 -7.02 11.38
C PHE A 1134 -55.39 -6.06 12.58
N ALA A 1135 -54.22 -5.61 13.03
CA ALA A 1135 -54.05 -4.59 14.06
C ALA A 1135 -52.86 -3.68 13.73
N GLU A 1136 -52.98 -2.37 13.97
CA GLU A 1136 -51.96 -1.37 13.55
C GLU A 1136 -50.92 -1.08 14.64
N THR A 1137 -51.13 -1.56 15.88
CA THR A 1137 -50.16 -1.45 16.99
C THR A 1137 -50.20 -2.68 17.90
N GLY A 1138 -49.13 -2.92 18.65
CA GLY A 1138 -49.04 -4.02 19.62
C GLY A 1138 -50.16 -4.00 20.69
N LYS A 1139 -50.64 -2.81 21.04
CA LYS A 1139 -51.78 -2.63 21.94
C LYS A 1139 -53.10 -3.05 21.31
N GLN A 1140 -53.37 -2.67 20.06
CA GLN A 1140 -54.56 -3.15 19.33
C GLN A 1140 -54.54 -4.68 19.18
N ALA A 1141 -53.37 -5.29 19.00
CA ALA A 1141 -53.25 -6.75 18.92
C ALA A 1141 -53.68 -7.46 20.21
N LEU A 1142 -53.31 -6.92 21.38
CA LEU A 1142 -53.76 -7.43 22.69
C LEU A 1142 -55.28 -7.29 22.88
N GLU A 1143 -55.87 -6.18 22.42
CA GLU A 1143 -57.31 -5.96 22.45
C GLU A 1143 -58.03 -6.99 21.54
N ARG A 1144 -57.55 -7.21 20.31
CA ARG A 1144 -58.13 -8.19 19.37
C ARG A 1144 -57.97 -9.65 19.80
N LEU A 1145 -56.84 -10.03 20.40
CA LEU A 1145 -56.69 -11.35 21.02
C LEU A 1145 -57.68 -11.55 22.18
N SER A 1146 -58.00 -10.49 22.92
CA SER A 1146 -59.00 -10.53 24.00
C SER A 1146 -60.44 -10.65 23.47
N GLU A 1147 -60.73 -10.08 22.30
CA GLU A 1147 -62.04 -10.19 21.63
C GLU A 1147 -62.22 -11.53 20.88
N SER A 1148 -61.15 -12.08 20.30
CA SER A 1148 -61.15 -13.30 19.49
C SER A 1148 -60.05 -14.28 19.94
N PRO A 1149 -60.25 -15.01 21.05
CA PRO A 1149 -59.27 -15.94 21.59
C PRO A 1149 -59.11 -17.25 20.78
N ASP A 1150 -59.70 -17.35 19.59
CA ASP A 1150 -59.65 -18.51 18.68
C ASP A 1150 -58.77 -18.29 17.44
N ILE A 1151 -57.81 -17.37 17.53
CA ILE A 1151 -56.72 -17.17 16.55
C ILE A 1151 -55.72 -18.33 16.62
N ASP A 1152 -55.33 -18.91 15.49
CA ASP A 1152 -54.37 -20.02 15.40
C ASP A 1152 -52.89 -19.56 15.36
N LEU A 1153 -52.62 -18.34 14.89
CA LEU A 1153 -51.28 -17.81 14.61
C LEU A 1153 -51.26 -16.27 14.67
N VAL A 1154 -50.16 -15.69 15.19
CA VAL A 1154 -49.87 -14.25 15.06
C VAL A 1154 -48.64 -14.02 14.19
N LEU A 1155 -48.72 -13.07 13.27
CA LEU A 1155 -47.59 -12.45 12.57
C LEU A 1155 -47.40 -11.05 13.17
N MET A 1156 -46.23 -10.76 13.73
CA MET A 1156 -45.97 -9.57 14.55
C MET A 1156 -44.76 -8.80 14.04
N ASP A 1157 -44.93 -7.58 13.56
CA ASP A 1157 -43.81 -6.67 13.29
C ASP A 1157 -43.17 -6.18 14.59
N ILE A 1158 -41.88 -5.85 14.51
CA ILE A 1158 -41.09 -5.42 15.66
C ILE A 1158 -41.14 -3.90 15.84
N MET A 1159 -41.09 -3.12 14.74
CA MET A 1159 -40.79 -1.69 14.75
C MET A 1159 -42.05 -0.81 14.71
N MET A 1160 -42.95 -0.97 15.68
CA MET A 1160 -44.25 -0.27 15.73
C MET A 1160 -44.28 0.90 16.73
N PRO A 1161 -45.14 1.92 16.52
CA PRO A 1161 -45.35 3.02 17.47
C PRO A 1161 -46.23 2.62 18.69
N GLU A 1162 -46.17 3.45 19.73
CA GLU A 1162 -46.80 3.31 21.07
C GLU A 1162 -46.35 2.11 21.92
N MET A 1163 -46.29 0.91 21.33
CA MET A 1163 -45.88 -0.35 21.97
C MET A 1163 -45.19 -1.21 20.91
N ASP A 1164 -43.91 -1.53 21.12
CA ASP A 1164 -43.12 -2.28 20.13
C ASP A 1164 -43.48 -3.79 20.12
N GLY A 1165 -43.00 -4.51 19.09
CA GLY A 1165 -43.31 -5.93 18.94
C GLY A 1165 -42.70 -6.82 20.03
N TYR A 1166 -41.58 -6.44 20.65
CA TYR A 1166 -40.99 -7.18 21.78
C TYR A 1166 -41.84 -7.02 23.04
N GLU A 1167 -42.28 -5.79 23.35
CA GLU A 1167 -43.21 -5.51 24.45
C GLU A 1167 -44.54 -6.22 24.25
N ALA A 1168 -45.09 -6.18 23.03
CA ALA A 1168 -46.33 -6.86 22.67
C ALA A 1168 -46.23 -8.39 22.83
N MET A 1169 -45.14 -9.02 22.37
CA MET A 1169 -44.92 -10.46 22.55
C MET A 1169 -44.82 -10.85 24.03
N GLY A 1170 -44.07 -10.08 24.84
CA GLY A 1170 -44.00 -10.29 26.29
C GLY A 1170 -45.35 -10.17 26.99
N ALA A 1171 -46.17 -9.19 26.58
CA ALA A 1171 -47.52 -8.99 27.09
C ALA A 1171 -48.49 -10.12 26.68
N ILE A 1172 -48.38 -10.69 25.47
CA ILE A 1172 -49.15 -11.86 25.03
C ILE A 1172 -48.75 -13.09 25.87
N ARG A 1173 -47.44 -13.36 26.01
CA ARG A 1173 -46.92 -14.50 26.78
C ARG A 1173 -47.24 -14.43 28.28
N SER A 1174 -47.48 -13.24 28.81
CA SER A 1174 -47.93 -13.04 30.19
C SER A 1174 -49.38 -13.51 30.45
N GLN A 1175 -50.14 -13.87 29.41
CA GLN A 1175 -51.51 -14.37 29.53
C GLN A 1175 -51.55 -15.91 29.42
N PRO A 1176 -51.99 -16.65 30.46
CA PRO A 1176 -51.97 -18.13 30.44
C PRO A 1176 -52.74 -18.79 29.30
N GLN A 1177 -53.74 -18.10 28.74
CA GLN A 1177 -54.53 -18.57 27.60
C GLN A 1177 -53.79 -18.51 26.26
N PHE A 1178 -52.70 -17.73 26.15
CA PHE A 1178 -51.91 -17.55 24.92
C PHE A 1178 -50.45 -18.02 25.07
N GLU A 1179 -50.11 -18.74 26.13
CA GLU A 1179 -48.78 -19.32 26.36
C GLU A 1179 -48.29 -20.18 25.17
N GLN A 1180 -49.21 -20.93 24.55
CA GLN A 1180 -48.90 -21.86 23.45
C GLN A 1180 -49.22 -21.30 22.04
N LEU A 1181 -49.73 -20.07 21.93
CA LEU A 1181 -50.10 -19.44 20.66
C LEU A 1181 -48.85 -19.18 19.79
N PRO A 1182 -48.72 -19.74 18.58
CA PRO A 1182 -47.58 -19.45 17.71
C PRO A 1182 -47.51 -17.95 17.35
N ILE A 1183 -46.33 -17.36 17.49
CA ILE A 1183 -46.04 -15.98 17.05
C ILE A 1183 -44.81 -16.01 16.15
N ILE A 1184 -44.92 -15.50 14.92
CA ILE A 1184 -43.78 -15.31 14.02
C ILE A 1184 -43.44 -13.81 13.96
N ALA A 1185 -42.22 -13.45 14.34
CA ALA A 1185 -41.75 -12.08 14.33
C ALA A 1185 -41.28 -11.66 12.92
N LEU A 1186 -41.73 -10.50 12.43
CA LEU A 1186 -41.27 -9.88 11.19
C LEU A 1186 -40.16 -8.88 11.57
N THR A 1187 -38.97 -8.98 10.96
CA THR A 1187 -37.82 -8.11 11.31
C THR A 1187 -37.17 -7.47 10.09
N ALA A 1188 -36.87 -6.17 10.14
CA ALA A 1188 -36.09 -5.47 9.11
C ALA A 1188 -34.57 -5.75 9.17
N LYS A 1189 -34.09 -6.56 10.14
CA LYS A 1189 -32.66 -6.71 10.46
C LYS A 1189 -32.24 -8.18 10.59
N ALA A 1190 -31.23 -8.56 9.82
CA ALA A 1190 -30.81 -9.96 9.60
C ALA A 1190 -29.49 -10.31 10.32
N MET A 1191 -29.39 -10.02 11.63
CA MET A 1191 -28.22 -10.36 12.46
C MET A 1191 -28.55 -11.48 13.46
N LYS A 1192 -27.57 -12.32 13.81
CA LYS A 1192 -27.76 -13.46 14.74
C LYS A 1192 -28.34 -13.01 16.09
N ASP A 1193 -27.82 -11.92 16.65
CA ASP A 1193 -28.25 -11.34 17.93
C ASP A 1193 -29.75 -10.97 17.97
N ASP A 1194 -30.32 -10.56 16.84
CA ASP A 1194 -31.71 -10.11 16.80
C ASP A 1194 -32.68 -11.31 16.77
N ARG A 1195 -32.26 -12.46 16.23
CA ARG A 1195 -33.00 -13.73 16.36
C ARG A 1195 -33.15 -14.14 17.83
N GLU A 1196 -32.06 -14.06 18.61
CA GLU A 1196 -32.08 -14.44 20.02
C GLU A 1196 -33.01 -13.52 20.82
N LYS A 1197 -33.00 -12.21 20.58
CA LYS A 1197 -33.92 -11.24 21.20
C LYS A 1197 -35.38 -11.55 20.89
N CYS A 1198 -35.72 -11.87 19.63
CA CYS A 1198 -37.08 -12.24 19.25
C CYS A 1198 -37.58 -13.45 20.04
N VAL A 1199 -36.77 -14.52 20.10
CA VAL A 1199 -37.15 -15.76 20.82
C VAL A 1199 -37.21 -15.52 22.34
N GLN A 1200 -36.29 -14.73 22.91
CA GLN A 1200 -36.32 -14.35 24.33
C GLN A 1200 -37.56 -13.50 24.69
N ALA A 1201 -38.02 -12.64 23.79
CA ALA A 1201 -39.25 -11.86 23.96
C ALA A 1201 -40.54 -12.69 23.79
N GLY A 1202 -40.44 -13.93 23.29
CA GLY A 1202 -41.55 -14.87 23.18
C GLY A 1202 -41.95 -15.30 21.77
N ALA A 1203 -41.20 -14.89 20.74
CA ALA A 1203 -41.43 -15.37 19.38
C ALA A 1203 -41.24 -16.89 19.29
N SER A 1204 -42.12 -17.55 18.53
CA SER A 1204 -42.01 -18.96 18.17
C SER A 1204 -41.05 -19.17 17.01
N ASP A 1205 -41.05 -18.23 16.05
CA ASP A 1205 -40.13 -18.17 14.92
C ASP A 1205 -39.95 -16.72 14.43
N TYR A 1206 -39.13 -16.52 13.40
CA TYR A 1206 -38.89 -15.20 12.80
C TYR A 1206 -38.71 -15.26 11.28
N ILE A 1207 -38.98 -14.16 10.60
CA ILE A 1207 -38.71 -13.97 9.17
C ILE A 1207 -38.26 -12.54 8.88
N THR A 1208 -37.27 -12.38 8.00
CA THR A 1208 -36.77 -11.06 7.60
C THR A 1208 -37.72 -10.40 6.61
N LYS A 1209 -37.92 -9.08 6.75
CA LYS A 1209 -38.50 -8.23 5.71
C LYS A 1209 -37.41 -7.93 4.66
N PRO A 1210 -37.65 -8.07 3.34
CA PRO A 1210 -38.91 -8.47 2.70
C PRO A 1210 -39.26 -9.94 2.87
N VAL A 1211 -40.56 -10.20 3.06
CA VAL A 1211 -41.10 -11.52 3.34
C VAL A 1211 -41.27 -12.32 2.04
N HIS A 1212 -40.48 -13.38 1.86
CA HIS A 1212 -40.62 -14.29 0.72
C HIS A 1212 -41.83 -15.22 0.89
N THR A 1213 -42.71 -15.26 -0.11
CA THR A 1213 -44.00 -15.98 -0.07
C THR A 1213 -43.88 -17.46 0.28
N GLU A 1214 -43.00 -18.21 -0.39
CA GLU A 1214 -42.87 -19.66 -0.12
C GLU A 1214 -42.26 -19.94 1.25
N GLN A 1215 -41.31 -19.09 1.70
CA GLN A 1215 -40.70 -19.19 3.02
C GLN A 1215 -41.72 -18.95 4.14
N LEU A 1216 -42.53 -17.89 4.02
CA LEU A 1216 -43.62 -17.58 4.95
C LEU A 1216 -44.61 -18.76 5.04
N LEU A 1217 -45.13 -19.23 3.89
CA LEU A 1217 -46.11 -20.33 3.86
C LEU A 1217 -45.54 -21.65 4.40
N SER A 1218 -44.23 -21.87 4.26
CA SER A 1218 -43.55 -23.03 4.82
C SER A 1218 -43.42 -22.95 6.34
N LEU A 1219 -43.04 -21.80 6.90
CA LEU A 1219 -43.06 -21.57 8.36
C LEU A 1219 -44.47 -21.68 8.93
N ILE A 1220 -45.47 -21.05 8.31
CA ILE A 1220 -46.88 -21.15 8.69
C ILE A 1220 -47.34 -22.62 8.72
N ARG A 1221 -46.97 -23.42 7.71
CA ARG A 1221 -47.27 -24.86 7.69
C ARG A 1221 -46.61 -25.61 8.86
N VAL A 1222 -45.33 -25.37 9.16
CA VAL A 1222 -44.62 -26.02 10.28
C VAL A 1222 -45.29 -25.74 11.63
N TRP A 1223 -45.81 -24.53 11.82
CA TRP A 1223 -46.43 -24.14 13.09
C TRP A 1223 -47.92 -24.53 13.22
N LEU A 1224 -48.66 -24.62 12.12
CA LEU A 1224 -50.08 -25.02 12.11
C LEU A 1224 -50.33 -26.55 12.02
N CYS A 1225 -49.35 -27.38 11.63
CA CYS A 1225 -49.53 -28.82 11.36
C CYS A 1225 -49.09 -29.77 12.51
N LYS A 1226 -49.37 -29.42 13.77
CA LYS A 1226 -48.89 -30.15 14.97
C LYS A 1226 -49.83 -31.23 15.52
#